data_AF-A0A653BH23-F1
#
_entry.id   AF-A0A653BH23-F1
#
_cell.length_a   1.000
_cell.length_b   1.000
_cell.length_c   1.000
_cell.angle_alpha   90.00
_cell.angle_beta   90.00
_cell.angle_gamma   90.00
#
_symmetry.space_group_name_H-M   'P 1'
#
loop_
_entity.id
_entity.type
_entity.pdbx_description
1 polymer ?
#
loop_
_entity_poly.entity_id
_entity_poly.type
_entity_poly.pdbx_seq_one_letter_code
_entity_poly.pdbx_strand_id
1 'polypeptide(L)'
;MTQQLNVTDLLETLNEMFGMFDDYSEELKVSRIKFLGDCYYCVAGLPPNSSENPAEACVDLGLAMISVIEGVRKRRNLNIYMRIGVHTGKITSGIIGTVKYQFDIWSRDVDIANKMESCGSPGKVHITNKTKELLKKQYNIIATNRGETEAQLKQYNLQTFLISPSSEYANELLPPETILRKASPRSSLFKKQKSLPNDLDRLQETGVAKSVNERSRTREVGSDELDERAHSLTIIERNNTFGDLSEVGSARSSYKRRYSNNPAKNPRISERQALSGVKRRTAFMDNNIKRYVERSEAINKEMEEAIDNISFSKYRQYLKIKEINSIFMLFKKKQLEIEYIQAPDPLFKYYLVTSLVLILSIYLIQYVALSEHKTNVFFIAAIAVNAILIPVSWTRFIWNRYVSNFVDRQIENKPLRCMYKISQQILESFWVRLFVYTLIVALSSLCVIDKPLNACKPGECAVSWDGETINYRVNPILAHIFVMGIVTLALHLIDRQTDYMNRLDFLMNKKVKTEQEEANVLKNINKKLLNNILPEHVANIYLDVKREMHDLYYEEHEDVAVMFASLVLDEELLSLPDKKFLAVMNEYISSFDILTNRKEFSSIEKIKLAKWTYMAACGLKGKKGKELIERHATCSSLETLLNFAAAMYKALENVNKMSCQSSQLRIGICTGPVIAGVVGSRKPLYDIWGDAVNMASRMDSTGLVGHIQVMEKTAELVKRTGIGCVYRGEIDVKGVSGKVRTYFVKLDEAHSLVRSGVILE
;
A
#
# COMPACT_ATOMS: atom_id res chain seq x y z
N MET A 1 -6.94 -14.76 -29.89
CA MET A 1 -7.04 -13.39 -29.34
C MET A 1 -5.66 -12.79 -29.14
N THR A 2 -4.79 -13.41 -28.33
CA THR A 2 -3.41 -12.97 -28.06
C THR A 2 -2.51 -12.83 -29.28
N GLN A 3 -2.71 -13.63 -30.34
CA GLN A 3 -1.93 -13.55 -31.58
C GLN A 3 -2.50 -12.58 -32.64
N GLN A 4 -3.71 -12.05 -32.43
CA GLN A 4 -4.45 -11.28 -33.45
C GLN A 4 -4.64 -9.80 -33.07
N LEU A 5 -4.50 -9.46 -31.80
CA LEU A 5 -4.71 -8.11 -31.27
C LEU A 5 -3.39 -7.54 -30.76
N ASN A 6 -3.22 -6.22 -30.91
CA ASN A 6 -2.19 -5.49 -30.19
C ASN A 6 -2.41 -5.60 -28.68
N VAL A 7 -1.34 -5.45 -27.89
CA VAL A 7 -1.38 -5.63 -26.43
C VAL A 7 -2.40 -4.71 -25.75
N THR A 8 -2.48 -3.46 -26.18
CA THR A 8 -3.46 -2.49 -25.71
C THR A 8 -4.88 -2.93 -26.02
N ASP A 9 -5.16 -3.28 -27.28
CA ASP A 9 -6.49 -3.72 -27.73
C ASP A 9 -6.92 -5.03 -27.05
N LEU A 10 -5.97 -5.92 -26.80
CA LEU A 10 -6.18 -7.18 -26.07
C LEU A 10 -6.64 -6.88 -24.64
N LEU A 11 -5.88 -6.06 -23.91
CA LEU A 11 -6.17 -5.71 -22.52
C LEU A 11 -7.47 -4.92 -22.39
N GLU A 12 -7.74 -3.98 -23.29
CA GLU A 12 -9.01 -3.26 -23.33
C GLU A 12 -10.19 -4.21 -23.55
N THR A 13 -10.06 -5.13 -24.51
CA THR A 13 -11.10 -6.10 -24.83
C THR A 13 -11.35 -7.05 -23.66
N LEU A 14 -10.28 -7.56 -23.03
CA LEU A 14 -10.37 -8.43 -21.85
C LEU A 14 -11.01 -7.70 -20.66
N ASN A 15 -10.57 -6.48 -20.38
CA ASN A 15 -11.10 -5.70 -19.27
C ASN A 15 -12.57 -5.29 -19.51
N GLU A 16 -12.97 -5.04 -20.75
CA GLU A 16 -14.37 -4.82 -21.13
C GLU A 16 -15.21 -6.08 -20.89
N MET A 17 -14.78 -7.25 -21.37
CA MET A 17 -15.49 -8.52 -21.19
C MET A 17 -15.61 -8.89 -19.72
N PHE A 18 -14.49 -8.88 -18.99
CA PHE A 18 -14.46 -9.28 -17.59
C PHE A 18 -15.19 -8.31 -16.68
N GLY A 19 -15.18 -7.01 -17.00
CA GLY A 19 -16.04 -6.04 -16.30
C GLY A 19 -17.52 -6.36 -16.46
N MET A 20 -17.96 -6.77 -17.65
CA MET A 20 -19.35 -7.19 -17.87
C MET A 20 -19.68 -8.51 -17.15
N PHE A 21 -18.76 -9.47 -17.12
CA PHE A 21 -18.96 -10.72 -16.37
C PHE A 21 -19.06 -10.47 -14.86
N ASP A 22 -18.23 -9.58 -14.32
CA ASP A 22 -18.28 -9.18 -12.91
C ASP A 22 -19.63 -8.55 -12.55
N ASP A 23 -20.19 -7.71 -13.43
CA ASP A 23 -21.49 -7.06 -13.22
C ASP A 23 -22.63 -8.11 -13.17
N TYR A 24 -22.70 -9.04 -14.12
CA TYR A 24 -23.70 -10.13 -14.09
C TYR A 24 -23.50 -11.09 -12.92
N SER A 25 -22.24 -11.36 -12.55
CA SER A 25 -21.89 -12.20 -11.40
C SER A 25 -22.47 -11.62 -10.12
N GLU A 26 -22.38 -10.30 -9.92
CA GLU A 26 -22.92 -9.62 -8.74
C GLU A 26 -24.46 -9.61 -8.74
N GLU A 27 -25.08 -9.28 -9.87
CA GLU A 27 -26.54 -9.24 -10.03
C GLU A 27 -27.17 -10.60 -9.71
N LEU A 28 -26.57 -11.67 -10.20
CA LEU A 28 -27.03 -13.05 -9.99
C LEU A 28 -26.54 -13.65 -8.66
N LYS A 29 -25.82 -12.89 -7.83
CA LYS A 29 -25.20 -13.34 -6.56
C LYS A 29 -24.33 -14.59 -6.72
N VAL A 30 -23.62 -14.68 -7.85
CA VAL A 30 -22.60 -15.68 -8.11
C VAL A 30 -21.25 -15.09 -7.70
N SER A 31 -20.48 -15.82 -6.91
CA SER A 31 -19.17 -15.37 -6.44
C SER A 31 -18.08 -15.70 -7.45
N ARG A 32 -17.48 -14.67 -8.04
CA ARG A 32 -16.23 -14.84 -8.81
C ARG A 32 -15.08 -15.24 -7.90
N ILE A 33 -14.44 -16.36 -8.23
CA ILE A 33 -13.26 -16.84 -7.51
C ILE A 33 -12.00 -16.24 -8.14
N LYS A 34 -11.67 -16.57 -9.39
CA LYS A 34 -10.36 -16.25 -9.99
C LYS A 34 -10.41 -16.33 -11.52
N PHE A 35 -9.44 -15.69 -12.17
CA PHE A 35 -9.14 -15.89 -13.58
C PHE A 35 -7.95 -16.82 -13.72
N LEU A 36 -8.03 -17.77 -14.63
CA LEU A 36 -6.91 -18.66 -14.93
C LEU A 36 -6.56 -18.55 -16.41
N GLY A 37 -5.72 -17.56 -16.76
CA GLY A 37 -5.43 -17.27 -18.16
C GLY A 37 -6.69 -16.73 -18.85
N ASP A 38 -7.24 -17.50 -19.79
CA ASP A 38 -8.48 -17.20 -20.52
C ASP A 38 -9.75 -17.75 -19.84
N CYS A 39 -9.60 -18.50 -18.73
CA CYS A 39 -10.72 -19.08 -18.01
C CYS A 39 -11.27 -18.13 -16.92
N TYR A 40 -12.57 -17.86 -16.97
CA TYR A 40 -13.34 -17.24 -15.90
C TYR A 40 -14.07 -18.32 -15.12
N TYR A 41 -13.83 -18.45 -13.80
CA TYR A 41 -14.62 -19.39 -13.00
C TYR A 41 -15.18 -18.76 -11.72
N CYS A 42 -16.38 -19.22 -11.40
CA CYS A 42 -17.23 -18.67 -10.38
C CYS A 42 -18.05 -19.78 -9.71
N VAL A 43 -18.61 -19.47 -8.56
CA VAL A 43 -19.37 -20.40 -7.73
C VAL A 43 -20.58 -19.70 -7.17
N ALA A 44 -21.76 -20.33 -7.25
CA ALA A 44 -22.94 -19.91 -6.51
C ALA A 44 -23.10 -20.78 -5.25
N GLY A 45 -23.76 -20.24 -4.21
CA GLY A 45 -24.01 -20.96 -2.97
C GLY A 45 -23.02 -20.72 -1.84
N LEU A 46 -22.06 -19.80 -2.00
CA LEU A 46 -21.12 -19.41 -0.93
C LEU A 46 -21.72 -18.31 -0.03
N PRO A 47 -21.62 -18.40 1.31
CA PRO A 47 -22.07 -17.36 2.23
C PRO A 47 -21.17 -16.09 2.16
N PRO A 48 -21.67 -14.90 2.55
CA PRO A 48 -23.00 -14.62 3.10
C PRO A 48 -24.10 -14.40 2.05
N ASN A 49 -23.73 -14.13 0.80
CA ASN A 49 -24.67 -13.70 -0.25
C ASN A 49 -24.89 -14.83 -1.27
N SER A 50 -25.76 -15.79 -0.90
CA SER A 50 -26.22 -16.82 -1.84
C SER A 50 -27.50 -16.38 -2.55
N SER A 51 -27.62 -16.73 -3.83
CA SER A 51 -28.92 -16.73 -4.52
C SER A 51 -29.84 -17.81 -3.94
N GLU A 52 -31.15 -17.66 -4.16
CA GLU A 52 -32.17 -18.62 -3.70
C GLU A 52 -32.03 -19.98 -4.40
N ASN A 53 -31.73 -19.98 -5.71
CA ASN A 53 -31.40 -21.17 -6.48
C ASN A 53 -29.99 -21.03 -7.10
N PRO A 54 -28.93 -21.52 -6.43
CA PRO A 54 -27.55 -21.42 -6.91
C PRO A 54 -27.31 -22.04 -8.29
N ALA A 55 -27.94 -23.19 -8.58
CA ALA A 55 -27.79 -23.88 -9.85
C ALA A 55 -28.30 -23.03 -11.03
N GLU A 56 -29.46 -22.37 -10.87
CA GLU A 56 -30.04 -21.49 -11.89
C GLU A 56 -29.19 -20.24 -12.08
N ALA A 57 -28.75 -19.61 -10.98
CA ALA A 57 -27.89 -18.43 -11.06
C ALA A 57 -26.60 -18.68 -11.85
N CYS A 58 -25.96 -19.86 -11.67
CA CYS A 58 -24.80 -20.25 -12.46
C CYS A 58 -25.11 -20.47 -13.96
N VAL A 59 -26.25 -21.08 -14.27
CA VAL A 59 -26.68 -21.32 -15.67
C VAL A 59 -27.05 -20.00 -16.35
N ASP A 60 -27.84 -19.15 -15.69
CA ASP A 60 -28.22 -17.82 -16.15
C ASP A 60 -26.97 -16.95 -16.40
N LEU A 61 -25.98 -17.00 -15.49
CA LEU A 61 -24.70 -16.32 -15.69
C LEU A 61 -23.96 -16.84 -16.93
N GLY A 62 -23.95 -18.15 -17.14
CA GLY A 62 -23.34 -18.75 -18.33
C GLY A 62 -24.00 -18.28 -19.63
N LEU A 63 -25.34 -18.20 -19.65
CA LEU A 63 -26.08 -17.67 -20.79
C LEU A 63 -25.81 -16.17 -21.03
N ALA A 64 -25.72 -15.38 -19.95
CA ALA A 64 -25.34 -13.97 -20.02
C ALA A 64 -23.92 -13.78 -20.56
N MET A 65 -22.95 -14.62 -20.14
CA MET A 65 -21.59 -14.59 -20.68
C MET A 65 -21.56 -14.86 -22.19
N ILE A 66 -22.36 -15.81 -22.68
CA ILE A 66 -22.48 -16.10 -24.12
C ILE A 66 -23.00 -14.87 -24.87
N SER A 67 -24.04 -14.20 -24.35
CA SER A 67 -24.62 -13.01 -24.99
C SER A 67 -23.65 -11.82 -25.01
N VAL A 68 -22.88 -11.61 -23.94
CA VAL A 68 -21.82 -10.60 -23.86
C VAL A 68 -20.76 -10.84 -24.93
N ILE A 69 -20.29 -12.09 -25.06
CA ILE A 69 -19.28 -12.44 -26.05
C ILE A 69 -19.82 -12.23 -27.46
N GLU A 70 -21.06 -12.61 -27.73
CA GLU A 70 -21.70 -12.35 -29.03
C GLU A 70 -21.75 -10.83 -29.33
N GLY A 71 -22.07 -10.02 -28.33
CA GLY A 71 -22.07 -8.56 -28.44
C GLY A 71 -20.69 -7.97 -28.73
N VAL A 72 -19.64 -8.45 -28.06
CA VAL A 72 -18.25 -8.02 -28.32
C VAL A 72 -17.76 -8.50 -29.69
N ARG A 73 -18.10 -9.75 -30.05
CA ARG A 73 -17.80 -10.37 -31.35
C ARG A 73 -18.31 -9.51 -32.50
N LYS A 74 -19.59 -9.08 -32.44
CA LYS A 74 -20.22 -8.21 -33.44
C LYS A 74 -19.59 -6.81 -33.50
N ARG A 75 -19.26 -6.22 -32.34
CA ARG A 75 -18.73 -4.85 -32.26
C ARG A 75 -17.28 -4.72 -32.70
N ARG A 76 -16.42 -5.65 -32.28
CA ARG A 76 -14.96 -5.63 -32.53
C ARG A 76 -14.56 -6.46 -33.75
N ASN A 77 -15.51 -7.13 -34.41
CA ASN A 77 -15.27 -8.03 -35.54
C ASN A 77 -14.21 -9.11 -35.25
N LEU A 78 -14.30 -9.71 -34.07
CA LEU A 78 -13.41 -10.78 -33.63
C LEU A 78 -14.12 -12.13 -33.75
N ASN A 79 -13.39 -13.23 -33.97
CA ASN A 79 -13.98 -14.57 -34.02
C ASN A 79 -13.74 -15.31 -32.70
N ILE A 80 -14.41 -14.88 -31.64
CA ILE A 80 -14.23 -15.41 -30.28
C ILE A 80 -15.48 -16.18 -29.86
N TYR A 81 -15.27 -17.31 -29.20
CA TYR A 81 -16.29 -18.12 -28.57
C TYR A 81 -15.84 -18.54 -27.18
N MET A 82 -16.79 -18.90 -26.33
CA MET A 82 -16.54 -19.46 -25.01
C MET A 82 -17.23 -20.81 -24.86
N ARG A 83 -16.57 -21.71 -24.14
CA ARG A 83 -17.13 -22.95 -23.63
C ARG A 83 -17.44 -22.73 -22.16
N ILE A 84 -18.59 -23.25 -21.70
CA ILE A 84 -19.03 -23.07 -20.32
C ILE A 84 -19.43 -24.44 -19.80
N GLY A 85 -18.83 -24.85 -18.68
CA GLY A 85 -19.17 -26.08 -17.96
C GLY A 85 -19.72 -25.77 -16.58
N VAL A 86 -20.84 -26.37 -16.20
CA VAL A 86 -21.47 -26.17 -14.88
C VAL A 86 -21.78 -27.52 -14.24
N HIS A 87 -21.30 -27.70 -13.02
CA HIS A 87 -21.57 -28.87 -12.20
C HIS A 87 -22.04 -28.44 -10.81
N THR A 88 -22.92 -29.25 -10.20
CA THR A 88 -23.40 -29.03 -8.83
C THR A 88 -22.89 -30.14 -7.93
N GLY A 89 -22.27 -29.76 -6.82
CA GLY A 89 -21.66 -30.69 -5.87
C GLY A 89 -21.17 -30.00 -4.59
N LYS A 90 -20.42 -30.75 -3.79
CA LYS A 90 -19.81 -30.26 -2.55
C LYS A 90 -18.47 -29.61 -2.88
N ILE A 91 -18.19 -28.47 -2.26
CA ILE A 91 -16.90 -27.80 -2.37
C ILE A 91 -16.29 -27.55 -1.00
N THR A 92 -14.97 -27.58 -0.96
CA THR A 92 -14.17 -27.10 0.16
C THR A 92 -13.53 -25.80 -0.27
N SER A 93 -13.66 -24.75 0.54
CA SER A 93 -13.10 -23.44 0.22
C SER A 93 -12.26 -22.91 1.37
N GLY A 94 -11.29 -22.06 1.05
CA GLY A 94 -10.34 -21.58 2.03
C GLY A 94 -9.25 -20.71 1.41
N ILE A 95 -8.33 -20.28 2.25
CA ILE A 95 -7.16 -19.49 1.86
C ILE A 95 -5.93 -20.32 2.19
N ILE A 96 -5.01 -20.45 1.24
CA ILE A 96 -3.78 -21.22 1.37
C ILE A 96 -2.56 -20.36 1.01
N GLY A 97 -1.47 -20.59 1.72
CA GLY A 97 -0.17 -19.96 1.49
C GLY A 97 0.06 -18.71 2.34
N THR A 98 1.29 -18.22 2.30
CA THR A 98 1.73 -17.03 3.06
C THR A 98 2.04 -15.85 2.15
N VAL A 99 2.28 -16.10 0.86
CA VAL A 99 2.59 -15.10 -0.17
C VAL A 99 1.58 -15.21 -1.31
N LYS A 100 1.04 -14.07 -1.79
CA LYS A 100 -0.01 -14.01 -2.82
C LYS A 100 -1.18 -14.96 -2.54
N TYR A 101 -1.58 -15.07 -1.27
CA TYR A 101 -2.67 -15.95 -0.88
C TYR A 101 -4.01 -15.40 -1.41
N GLN A 102 -4.86 -16.30 -1.86
CA GLN A 102 -6.17 -15.97 -2.42
C GLN A 102 -7.20 -16.99 -1.90
N PHE A 103 -8.45 -16.54 -1.84
CA PHE A 103 -9.57 -17.45 -1.59
C PHE A 103 -9.78 -18.35 -2.82
N ASP A 104 -9.84 -19.65 -2.60
CA ASP A 104 -9.99 -20.63 -3.67
C ASP A 104 -10.85 -21.82 -3.23
N ILE A 105 -11.17 -22.70 -4.18
CA ILE A 105 -12.04 -23.86 -4.00
C ILE A 105 -11.33 -25.14 -4.45
N TRP A 106 -11.60 -26.23 -3.73
CA TRP A 106 -11.08 -27.57 -4.01
C TRP A 106 -12.19 -28.59 -3.80
N SER A 107 -12.34 -29.52 -4.74
CA SER A 107 -13.18 -30.72 -4.62
C SER A 107 -13.07 -31.53 -5.91
N ARG A 108 -13.38 -32.82 -5.83
CA ARG A 108 -13.65 -33.66 -7.01
C ARG A 108 -14.73 -33.06 -7.91
N ASP A 109 -15.73 -32.40 -7.34
CA ASP A 109 -16.81 -31.76 -8.09
C ASP A 109 -16.32 -30.53 -8.90
N VAL A 110 -15.29 -29.83 -8.42
CA VAL A 110 -14.62 -28.75 -9.17
C VAL A 110 -13.86 -29.31 -10.37
N ASP A 111 -13.22 -30.48 -10.21
CA ASP A 111 -12.54 -31.16 -11.31
C ASP A 111 -13.53 -31.60 -12.39
N ILE A 112 -14.70 -32.13 -12.00
CA ILE A 112 -15.78 -32.45 -12.94
C ILE A 112 -16.22 -31.20 -13.70
N ALA A 113 -16.44 -30.06 -13.03
CA ALA A 113 -16.80 -28.80 -13.70
C ALA A 113 -15.75 -28.37 -14.74
N ASN A 114 -14.47 -28.51 -14.42
CA ASN A 114 -13.38 -28.21 -15.34
C ASN A 114 -13.38 -29.15 -16.56
N LYS A 115 -13.62 -30.46 -16.36
CA LYS A 115 -13.79 -31.40 -17.48
C LYS A 115 -15.02 -31.10 -18.33
N MET A 116 -16.11 -30.65 -17.71
CA MET A 116 -17.33 -30.22 -18.43
C MET A 116 -17.07 -28.99 -19.31
N GLU A 117 -16.24 -28.05 -18.89
CA GLU A 117 -15.83 -26.92 -19.74
C GLU A 117 -14.99 -27.42 -20.93
N SER A 118 -13.97 -28.24 -20.66
CA SER A 118 -13.04 -28.71 -21.67
C SER A 118 -13.72 -29.55 -22.77
N CYS A 119 -14.70 -30.38 -22.39
CA CYS A 119 -15.54 -31.17 -23.29
C CYS A 119 -16.77 -30.41 -23.84
N GLY A 120 -16.96 -29.16 -23.41
CA GLY A 120 -18.08 -28.31 -23.77
C GLY A 120 -18.09 -27.90 -25.24
N SER A 121 -19.29 -27.54 -25.72
CA SER A 121 -19.46 -26.99 -27.08
C SER A 121 -19.44 -25.46 -27.03
N PRO A 122 -18.69 -24.78 -27.92
CA PRO A 122 -18.66 -23.32 -27.95
C PRO A 122 -20.06 -22.71 -28.12
N GLY A 123 -20.39 -21.68 -27.33
CA GLY A 123 -21.67 -20.97 -27.38
C GLY A 123 -22.85 -21.69 -26.73
N LYS A 124 -22.60 -22.76 -25.96
CA LYS A 124 -23.61 -23.50 -25.18
C LYS A 124 -23.10 -23.73 -23.76
N VAL A 125 -24.02 -23.89 -22.81
CA VAL A 125 -23.69 -24.23 -21.41
C VAL A 125 -23.79 -25.75 -21.23
N HIS A 126 -22.69 -26.40 -20.86
CA HIS A 126 -22.62 -27.84 -20.65
C HIS A 126 -22.85 -28.17 -19.18
N ILE A 127 -23.91 -28.94 -18.90
CA ILE A 127 -24.35 -29.25 -17.54
C ILE A 127 -24.37 -30.76 -17.28
N THR A 128 -24.21 -31.16 -16.02
CA THR A 128 -24.38 -32.55 -15.59
C THR A 128 -25.83 -32.84 -15.17
N ASN A 129 -26.24 -34.11 -15.13
CA ASN A 129 -27.57 -34.50 -14.65
C ASN A 129 -27.93 -33.94 -13.27
N LYS A 130 -26.99 -33.95 -12.31
CA LYS A 130 -27.17 -33.34 -10.98
C LYS A 130 -27.59 -31.86 -11.05
N THR A 131 -27.01 -31.10 -11.99
CA THR A 131 -27.36 -29.68 -12.16
C THR A 131 -28.76 -29.57 -12.76
N LYS A 132 -29.08 -30.41 -13.75
CA LYS A 132 -30.38 -30.43 -14.42
C LYS A 132 -31.55 -30.65 -13.45
N GLU A 133 -31.40 -31.59 -12.52
CA GLU A 133 -32.42 -31.91 -11.51
C GLU A 133 -32.77 -30.74 -10.58
N LEU A 134 -31.86 -29.77 -10.45
CA LEU A 134 -32.02 -28.59 -9.60
C LEU A 134 -32.54 -27.35 -10.36
N LEU A 135 -32.70 -27.44 -11.68
CA LEU A 135 -33.27 -26.36 -12.49
C LEU A 135 -34.80 -26.41 -12.41
N LYS A 136 -35.42 -25.34 -11.93
CA LYS A 136 -36.88 -25.17 -11.84
C LYS A 136 -37.43 -24.40 -13.03
N LYS A 137 -36.65 -23.45 -13.57
CA LYS A 137 -36.96 -22.71 -14.80
C LYS A 137 -36.91 -23.61 -16.04
N GLN A 138 -37.66 -23.23 -17.07
CA GLN A 138 -37.62 -23.90 -18.36
C GLN A 138 -36.41 -23.42 -19.17
N TYR A 139 -35.57 -24.35 -19.58
CA TYR A 139 -34.42 -24.11 -20.46
C TYR A 139 -34.49 -25.00 -21.70
N ASN A 140 -33.86 -24.57 -22.80
CA ASN A 140 -33.69 -25.43 -23.97
C ASN A 140 -32.54 -26.43 -23.75
N ILE A 141 -32.86 -27.56 -23.13
CA ILE A 141 -31.91 -28.61 -22.73
C ILE A 141 -31.86 -29.73 -23.79
N ILE A 142 -30.67 -29.98 -24.32
CA ILE A 142 -30.41 -31.04 -25.32
C ILE A 142 -29.53 -32.11 -24.67
N ALA A 143 -29.96 -33.38 -24.71
CA ALA A 143 -29.16 -34.49 -24.21
C ALA A 143 -27.90 -34.72 -25.07
N THR A 144 -26.79 -35.09 -24.45
CA THR A 144 -25.54 -35.39 -25.16
C THR A 144 -24.89 -36.66 -24.64
N ASN A 145 -24.39 -37.49 -25.57
CA ASN A 145 -23.61 -38.69 -25.27
C ASN A 145 -22.13 -38.38 -24.94
N ARG A 146 -21.75 -37.09 -24.87
CA ARG A 146 -20.37 -36.66 -24.60
C ARG A 146 -19.81 -37.16 -23.27
N GLY A 147 -20.67 -37.37 -22.27
CA GLY A 147 -20.27 -37.96 -21.00
C GLY A 147 -19.72 -39.39 -21.12
N GLU A 148 -20.14 -40.14 -22.14
CA GLU A 148 -19.73 -41.52 -22.39
C GLU A 148 -18.63 -41.62 -23.46
N THR A 149 -18.63 -40.71 -24.45
CA THR A 149 -17.67 -40.74 -25.57
C THR A 149 -16.34 -40.07 -25.24
N GLU A 150 -16.33 -39.05 -24.40
CA GLU A 150 -15.11 -38.30 -24.07
C GLU A 150 -14.30 -39.01 -22.98
N ALA A 151 -13.05 -39.36 -23.29
CA ALA A 151 -12.16 -40.09 -22.36
C ALA A 151 -12.02 -39.42 -20.98
N GLN A 152 -12.12 -38.09 -20.93
CA GLN A 152 -11.99 -37.31 -19.70
C GLN A 152 -13.21 -37.38 -18.77
N LEU A 153 -14.40 -37.64 -19.33
CA LEU A 153 -15.66 -37.72 -18.60
C LEU A 153 -16.09 -39.18 -18.35
N LYS A 154 -15.63 -40.10 -19.20
CA LYS A 154 -15.95 -41.54 -19.13
C LYS A 154 -15.66 -42.16 -17.76
N GLN A 155 -14.59 -41.73 -17.10
CA GLN A 155 -14.21 -42.20 -15.76
C GLN A 155 -15.27 -41.88 -14.67
N TYR A 156 -16.12 -40.87 -14.88
CA TYR A 156 -17.15 -40.46 -13.93
C TYR A 156 -18.54 -41.04 -14.25
N ASN A 157 -18.70 -41.67 -15.42
CA ASN A 157 -19.96 -42.26 -15.89
C ASN A 157 -21.17 -41.32 -15.74
N LEU A 158 -21.04 -40.08 -16.22
CA LEU A 158 -22.04 -39.02 -16.03
C LEU A 158 -22.92 -38.84 -17.28
N GLN A 159 -24.22 -38.73 -17.07
CA GLN A 159 -25.13 -38.18 -18.09
C GLN A 159 -24.99 -36.66 -18.16
N THR A 160 -24.88 -36.12 -19.37
CA THR A 160 -24.60 -34.70 -19.59
C THR A 160 -25.52 -34.07 -20.63
N PHE A 161 -25.79 -32.77 -20.49
CA PHE A 161 -26.74 -32.02 -21.32
C PHE A 161 -26.16 -30.67 -21.73
N LEU A 162 -26.59 -30.14 -22.88
CA LEU A 162 -26.26 -28.80 -23.35
C LEU A 162 -27.48 -27.89 -23.28
N ILE A 163 -27.31 -26.70 -22.71
CA ILE A 163 -28.30 -25.63 -22.74
C ILE A 163 -27.90 -24.65 -23.85
N SER A 164 -28.85 -24.38 -24.74
CA SER A 164 -28.70 -23.36 -25.79
C SER A 164 -29.45 -22.09 -25.38
N PRO A 165 -28.92 -20.88 -25.69
CA PRO A 165 -29.65 -19.64 -25.45
C PRO A 165 -30.98 -19.66 -26.23
N SER A 166 -32.10 -19.33 -25.56
CA SER A 166 -33.40 -19.18 -26.24
C SER A 166 -33.50 -17.79 -26.89
N SER A 167 -34.30 -17.68 -27.95
CA SER A 167 -34.56 -16.41 -28.64
C SER A 167 -35.24 -15.36 -27.75
N GLU A 168 -35.96 -15.79 -26.71
CA GLU A 168 -36.58 -14.90 -25.70
C GLU A 168 -35.58 -14.41 -24.65
N TYR A 169 -34.69 -15.28 -24.14
CA TYR A 169 -33.64 -14.90 -23.18
C TYR A 169 -32.65 -13.86 -23.74
N ALA A 170 -32.43 -13.85 -25.06
CA ALA A 170 -31.58 -12.85 -25.72
C ALA A 170 -32.16 -11.43 -25.68
N ASN A 171 -33.47 -11.28 -25.49
CA ASN A 171 -34.16 -9.99 -25.43
C ASN A 171 -34.36 -9.49 -23.97
N GLU A 172 -34.50 -10.41 -23.01
CA GLU A 172 -34.82 -10.11 -21.61
C GLU A 172 -33.59 -9.64 -20.78
N LEU A 173 -32.38 -10.04 -21.18
CA LEU A 173 -31.10 -9.68 -20.55
C LEU A 173 -30.37 -8.51 -21.23
N LEU A 174 -31.01 -7.81 -22.18
CA LEU A 174 -30.40 -6.61 -22.75
C LEU A 174 -30.36 -5.50 -21.69
N PRO A 175 -29.20 -4.83 -21.47
CA PRO A 175 -29.17 -3.64 -20.64
C PRO A 175 -30.16 -2.62 -21.22
N PRO A 176 -30.79 -1.75 -20.39
CA PRO A 176 -31.86 -0.85 -20.82
C PRO A 176 -31.47 -0.15 -22.13
N GLU A 177 -32.39 -0.16 -23.12
CA GLU A 177 -32.24 0.18 -24.55
C GLU A 177 -31.47 1.48 -24.88
N THR A 178 -31.16 2.29 -23.89
CA THR A 178 -30.19 3.40 -23.92
C THR A 178 -28.79 3.07 -24.44
N ILE A 179 -28.33 1.80 -24.43
CA ILE A 179 -26.95 1.44 -24.81
C ILE A 179 -26.81 0.91 -26.25
N LEU A 180 -27.82 0.23 -26.81
CA LEU A 180 -27.70 -0.44 -28.11
C LEU A 180 -28.03 0.43 -29.33
N ARG A 181 -28.80 1.52 -29.16
CA ARG A 181 -29.20 2.35 -30.31
C ARG A 181 -28.11 3.29 -30.85
N LYS A 182 -26.91 3.29 -30.28
CA LYS A 182 -25.79 4.17 -30.67
C LYS A 182 -24.63 3.48 -31.41
N ALA A 183 -24.74 2.18 -31.67
CA ALA A 183 -23.68 1.43 -32.35
C ALA A 183 -24.25 0.60 -33.52
N SER A 184 -24.58 1.27 -34.62
CA SER A 184 -24.65 0.61 -35.93
C SER A 184 -23.78 1.40 -36.91
N PRO A 185 -22.82 0.77 -37.61
CA PRO A 185 -22.06 1.43 -38.65
C PRO A 185 -22.87 1.39 -39.95
N ARG A 186 -23.30 2.55 -40.46
CA ARG A 186 -23.67 2.65 -41.87
C ARG A 186 -22.38 2.74 -42.69
N SER A 187 -21.89 1.59 -43.14
CA SER A 187 -20.92 1.52 -44.24
C SER A 187 -21.66 1.55 -45.58
N SER A 188 -21.56 2.67 -46.28
CA SER A 188 -21.59 2.69 -47.74
C SER A 188 -21.00 4.01 -48.23
N LEU A 189 -19.75 4.00 -48.67
CA LEU A 189 -19.33 4.49 -49.98
C LEU A 189 -17.80 4.55 -50.07
N PHE A 190 -17.29 3.69 -50.97
CA PHE A 190 -15.93 3.69 -51.48
C PHE A 190 -15.59 5.01 -52.21
N LYS A 191 -14.32 5.42 -52.08
CA LYS A 191 -13.45 6.18 -53.00
C LYS A 191 -14.10 6.94 -54.18
N LYS A 192 -13.86 8.28 -54.25
CA LYS A 192 -13.17 8.94 -55.38
C LYS A 192 -13.00 10.46 -55.18
N GLN A 193 -11.75 10.89 -55.02
CA GLN A 193 -11.05 11.93 -55.80
C GLN A 193 -11.90 12.89 -56.68
N LYS A 194 -11.84 14.21 -56.39
CA LYS A 194 -11.73 15.38 -57.33
C LYS A 194 -12.09 16.69 -56.58
N SER A 195 -11.11 17.58 -56.38
CA SER A 195 -10.82 18.79 -57.18
C SER A 195 -11.85 19.92 -57.02
N LEU A 196 -11.36 21.05 -56.50
CA LEU A 196 -12.00 22.37 -56.54
C LEU A 196 -12.58 22.67 -57.93
N PRO A 197 -13.78 23.26 -58.03
CA PRO A 197 -14.16 24.02 -59.21
C PRO A 197 -13.55 25.42 -59.14
N ASN A 198 -12.88 25.79 -60.23
CA ASN A 198 -12.62 27.16 -60.64
C ASN A 198 -13.91 27.84 -61.12
N ASP A 199 -13.78 29.16 -61.32
CA ASP A 199 -14.61 30.11 -62.09
C ASP A 199 -15.27 31.14 -61.14
N LEU A 200 -14.59 32.26 -60.85
CA LEU A 200 -14.49 33.49 -61.68
C LEU A 200 -15.83 33.85 -62.33
N ASP A 201 -16.51 34.89 -61.85
CA ASP A 201 -16.31 36.26 -62.37
C ASP A 201 -17.27 37.31 -61.77
N ARG A 202 -16.82 38.58 -61.89
CA ARG A 202 -17.52 39.88 -61.77
C ARG A 202 -17.44 40.66 -60.44
N LEU A 203 -16.41 41.54 -60.40
CA LEU A 203 -16.47 43.02 -60.41
C LEU A 203 -17.73 43.63 -59.72
N GLN A 204 -17.68 44.62 -58.81
CA GLN A 204 -17.02 45.92 -58.89
C GLN A 204 -17.38 46.74 -57.62
N GLU A 205 -16.42 47.55 -57.13
CA GLU A 205 -16.58 48.87 -56.47
C GLU A 205 -17.51 49.03 -55.23
N THR A 206 -17.07 49.52 -54.06
CA THR A 206 -16.35 50.79 -53.78
C THR A 206 -15.94 50.86 -52.29
N GLY A 207 -14.80 51.52 -52.01
CA GLY A 207 -14.49 52.40 -50.86
C GLY A 207 -14.68 51.90 -49.40
N VAL A 208 -13.86 52.21 -48.39
CA VAL A 208 -12.85 53.25 -48.16
C VAL A 208 -11.92 52.73 -47.05
N ALA A 209 -10.70 53.24 -47.08
CA ALA A 209 -9.49 52.78 -46.44
C ALA A 209 -9.28 53.15 -44.96
N LYS A 210 -8.15 52.60 -44.47
CA LYS A 210 -7.21 53.04 -43.41
C LYS A 210 -7.45 52.41 -42.03
N SER A 211 -6.43 51.99 -41.28
CA SER A 211 -4.98 51.83 -41.43
C SER A 211 -4.51 51.21 -40.10
N VAL A 212 -3.86 50.05 -40.08
CA VAL A 212 -2.39 49.87 -40.06
C VAL A 212 -1.72 50.46 -38.80
N ASN A 213 -1.27 49.62 -37.86
CA ASN A 213 0.14 49.20 -37.69
C ASN A 213 0.23 48.28 -36.44
N GLU A 214 0.76 47.04 -36.48
CA GLU A 214 2.17 46.63 -36.63
C GLU A 214 3.07 47.20 -35.49
N ARG A 215 4.00 46.49 -34.85
CA ARG A 215 4.61 45.16 -35.03
C ARG A 215 5.64 44.92 -33.90
N SER A 216 6.09 43.67 -33.74
CA SER A 216 7.44 43.20 -33.33
C SER A 216 7.99 43.51 -31.92
N ARG A 217 8.25 42.50 -31.08
CA ARG A 217 9.45 41.63 -30.99
C ARG A 217 10.74 42.38 -30.60
N THR A 218 11.35 41.99 -29.47
CA THR A 218 12.74 41.47 -29.39
C THR A 218 13.05 40.84 -28.02
N ARG A 219 14.02 39.92 -28.04
CA ARG A 219 14.58 39.09 -26.96
C ARG A 219 15.78 39.78 -26.28
N GLU A 220 16.27 39.10 -25.23
CA GLU A 220 17.63 39.00 -24.68
C GLU A 220 17.87 39.79 -23.38
N VAL A 221 18.69 39.41 -22.38
CA VAL A 221 19.46 38.22 -21.91
C VAL A 221 20.12 38.72 -20.59
N GLY A 222 20.23 37.86 -19.54
CA GLY A 222 21.24 37.91 -18.43
C GLY A 222 21.25 39.14 -17.49
N SER A 223 21.82 39.14 -16.28
CA SER A 223 22.36 38.15 -15.33
C SER A 223 22.61 38.89 -13.99
N ASP A 224 22.77 38.11 -12.91
CA ASP A 224 23.57 38.38 -11.70
C ASP A 224 23.11 39.34 -10.55
N GLU A 225 22.94 38.69 -9.39
CA GLU A 225 23.53 38.95 -8.06
C GLU A 225 23.07 40.07 -7.09
N LEU A 226 22.65 39.57 -5.90
CA LEU A 226 23.03 39.92 -4.51
C LEU A 226 22.41 41.10 -3.72
N ASP A 227 22.08 40.70 -2.48
CA ASP A 227 22.10 41.40 -1.18
C ASP A 227 20.88 42.11 -0.53
N GLU A 228 20.55 41.52 0.63
CA GLU A 228 20.21 42.06 1.95
C GLU A 228 18.96 42.93 2.26
N ARG A 229 18.12 42.34 3.14
CA ARG A 229 17.48 42.88 4.37
C ARG A 229 17.19 44.39 4.47
N ALA A 230 15.92 44.76 4.71
CA ALA A 230 15.36 45.04 6.05
C ALA A 230 13.97 45.72 6.00
N HIS A 231 13.22 45.49 7.08
CA HIS A 231 11.91 46.01 7.50
C HIS A 231 11.45 47.38 7.00
N SER A 232 10.14 47.50 6.74
CA SER A 232 9.27 48.51 7.37
C SER A 232 7.78 48.18 7.22
N LEU A 233 7.08 48.28 8.34
CA LEU A 233 5.64 48.19 8.53
C LEU A 233 4.92 49.40 7.92
N THR A 234 3.72 49.20 7.37
CA THR A 234 2.68 50.24 7.37
C THR A 234 1.31 49.63 7.67
N ILE A 235 0.71 50.23 8.69
CA ILE A 235 -0.62 50.05 9.26
C ILE A 235 -1.62 50.90 8.47
N ILE A 236 -2.78 50.35 8.13
CA ILE A 236 -4.09 51.06 8.03
C ILE A 236 -5.14 49.99 8.44
N GLU A 237 -5.67 49.99 9.68
CA GLU A 237 -6.94 50.61 10.11
C GLU A 237 -8.17 50.21 9.26
N ARG A 238 -9.38 49.94 9.77
CA ARG A 238 -9.99 49.72 11.09
C ARG A 238 -11.45 49.31 10.80
N ASN A 239 -12.12 48.74 11.82
CA ASN A 239 -13.58 48.72 12.06
C ASN A 239 -14.46 47.68 11.32
N ASN A 240 -15.01 46.71 12.06
CA ASN A 240 -16.32 46.92 12.69
C ASN A 240 -16.66 45.87 13.76
N THR A 241 -17.44 46.35 14.72
CA THR A 241 -17.80 45.82 16.04
C THR A 241 -18.98 44.85 16.05
N PHE A 242 -18.87 43.84 16.90
CA PHE A 242 -19.83 43.33 17.90
C PHE A 242 -21.36 43.36 17.63
N GLY A 243 -21.99 42.20 17.82
CA GLY A 243 -23.44 42.03 18.03
C GLY A 243 -23.75 40.60 18.48
N ASP A 244 -24.35 40.47 19.66
CA ASP A 244 -24.45 39.28 20.50
C ASP A 244 -25.85 38.62 20.44
N LEU A 245 -25.95 37.40 21.00
CA LEU A 245 -27.14 36.74 21.63
C LEU A 245 -28.20 35.91 20.83
N SER A 246 -28.22 34.61 21.22
CA SER A 246 -29.32 33.78 21.75
C SER A 246 -30.41 33.10 20.87
N GLU A 247 -30.40 31.76 20.98
CA GLU A 247 -31.50 30.80 21.26
C GLU A 247 -32.70 30.50 20.31
N VAL A 248 -33.05 29.20 20.37
CA VAL A 248 -34.33 28.48 20.06
C VAL A 248 -34.61 28.03 18.63
N GLY A 249 -34.93 26.72 18.48
CA GLY A 249 -36.00 26.30 17.56
C GLY A 249 -35.76 25.07 16.68
N SER A 250 -36.28 23.92 17.11
CA SER A 250 -36.55 22.71 16.32
C SER A 250 -37.49 22.98 15.13
N ALA A 251 -37.25 22.38 13.95
CA ALA A 251 -38.29 21.77 13.10
C ALA A 251 -37.74 21.05 11.86
N ARG A 252 -38.32 19.87 11.59
CA ARG A 252 -38.21 19.06 10.36
C ARG A 252 -38.88 19.74 9.15
N SER A 253 -38.43 19.33 7.96
CA SER A 253 -39.23 18.97 6.77
C SER A 253 -39.05 19.83 5.50
N SER A 254 -38.55 19.14 4.47
CA SER A 254 -39.04 19.08 3.08
C SER A 254 -39.36 20.38 2.33
N TYR A 255 -38.58 20.71 1.30
CA TYR A 255 -39.14 21.26 0.06
C TYR A 255 -38.38 20.80 -1.20
N LYS A 256 -39.17 20.18 -2.09
CA LYS A 256 -38.93 19.90 -3.52
C LYS A 256 -38.39 21.13 -4.26
N ARG A 257 -37.40 20.93 -5.14
CA ARG A 257 -37.25 21.76 -6.36
C ARG A 257 -37.39 20.89 -7.60
N ARG A 258 -38.48 21.15 -8.33
CA ARG A 258 -38.72 20.72 -9.71
C ARG A 258 -37.67 21.38 -10.61
N TYR A 259 -37.05 20.62 -11.50
CA TYR A 259 -36.45 21.18 -12.71
C TYR A 259 -37.25 20.72 -13.92
N SER A 260 -37.60 21.72 -14.72
CA SER A 260 -38.37 21.68 -15.96
C SER A 260 -37.61 20.96 -17.07
N ASN A 261 -38.32 20.13 -17.83
CA ASN A 261 -37.88 19.52 -19.08
C ASN A 261 -37.79 20.56 -20.21
N ASN A 262 -36.71 20.53 -20.98
CA ASN A 262 -36.73 20.53 -22.46
C ASN A 262 -35.30 20.33 -23.02
N PRO A 263 -35.01 19.27 -23.80
CA PRO A 263 -33.70 19.06 -24.41
C PRO A 263 -33.70 19.50 -25.88
N ALA A 264 -32.90 20.51 -26.21
CA ALA A 264 -32.47 20.75 -27.59
C ALA A 264 -31.36 19.75 -27.96
N LYS A 265 -31.60 18.96 -29.00
CA LYS A 265 -30.72 17.89 -29.51
C LYS A 265 -29.48 18.48 -30.19
N ASN A 266 -28.29 18.26 -29.61
CA ASN A 266 -27.00 18.42 -30.29
C ASN A 266 -26.38 17.03 -30.59
N PRO A 267 -26.08 16.66 -31.86
CA PRO A 267 -25.68 15.29 -32.22
C PRO A 267 -24.22 14.90 -31.89
N ARG A 268 -23.40 15.80 -31.33
CA ARG A 268 -21.96 15.55 -31.10
C ARG A 268 -21.59 15.02 -29.71
N ILE A 269 -22.58 14.76 -28.84
CA ILE A 269 -22.34 14.31 -27.45
C ILE A 269 -22.34 12.77 -27.31
N SER A 270 -22.85 12.03 -28.31
CA SER A 270 -23.00 10.57 -28.20
C SER A 270 -21.71 9.76 -28.34
N GLU A 271 -20.74 10.22 -29.14
CA GLU A 271 -19.44 9.52 -29.29
C GLU A 271 -18.57 9.64 -28.03
N ARG A 272 -18.55 10.81 -27.38
CA ARG A 272 -17.87 10.98 -26.09
C ARG A 272 -18.49 10.10 -25.00
N GLN A 273 -19.78 9.80 -25.06
CA GLN A 273 -20.46 8.97 -24.06
C GLN A 273 -20.21 7.47 -24.22
N ALA A 274 -20.06 6.96 -25.44
CA ALA A 274 -19.73 5.54 -25.68
C ALA A 274 -18.30 5.21 -25.20
N LEU A 275 -17.33 6.09 -25.46
CA LEU A 275 -16.02 6.00 -24.81
C LEU A 275 -16.11 6.21 -23.28
N SER A 276 -17.04 7.04 -22.79
CA SER A 276 -17.17 7.31 -21.35
C SER A 276 -17.61 6.10 -20.51
N GLY A 277 -18.36 5.15 -21.10
CA GLY A 277 -18.83 3.96 -20.38
C GLY A 277 -17.71 2.96 -20.11
N VAL A 278 -16.79 2.78 -21.08
CA VAL A 278 -15.56 2.00 -20.90
C VAL A 278 -14.57 2.75 -20.01
N LYS A 279 -14.43 4.07 -20.19
CA LYS A 279 -13.60 4.95 -19.33
C LYS A 279 -14.04 4.98 -17.87
N ARG A 280 -15.33 4.82 -17.57
CA ARG A 280 -15.84 4.74 -16.18
C ARG A 280 -15.47 3.45 -15.46
N ARG A 281 -15.14 2.37 -16.20
CA ARG A 281 -14.98 1.02 -15.64
C ARG A 281 -13.56 0.74 -15.16
N THR A 282 -12.53 1.17 -15.88
CA THR A 282 -11.14 1.21 -15.35
C THR A 282 -11.01 2.16 -14.17
N ALA A 283 -11.79 3.26 -14.19
CA ALA A 283 -11.79 4.26 -13.14
C ALA A 283 -12.24 3.76 -11.76
N PHE A 284 -12.86 2.57 -11.58
CA PHE A 284 -13.25 2.12 -10.23
C PHE A 284 -12.05 1.69 -9.38
N MET A 285 -11.11 0.92 -9.95
CA MET A 285 -9.86 0.57 -9.27
C MET A 285 -9.07 1.83 -8.95
N ASP A 286 -8.89 2.69 -9.96
CA ASP A 286 -8.17 3.95 -9.78
C ASP A 286 -8.89 4.87 -8.79
N ASN A 287 -10.23 4.91 -8.76
CA ASN A 287 -10.98 5.68 -7.77
C ASN A 287 -10.85 5.09 -6.35
N ASN A 288 -10.81 3.77 -6.18
CA ASN A 288 -10.66 3.17 -4.85
C ASN A 288 -9.23 3.28 -4.32
N ILE A 289 -8.24 3.09 -5.20
CA ILE A 289 -6.84 3.27 -4.85
C ILE A 289 -6.56 4.75 -4.63
N LYS A 290 -7.08 5.65 -5.46
CA LYS A 290 -7.01 7.10 -5.23
C LYS A 290 -7.73 7.50 -3.97
N ARG A 291 -8.94 7.01 -3.69
CA ARG A 291 -9.60 7.22 -2.38
C ARG A 291 -8.77 6.68 -1.23
N TYR A 292 -8.06 5.57 -1.42
CA TYR A 292 -7.15 5.05 -0.39
C TYR A 292 -5.93 5.96 -0.20
N VAL A 293 -5.31 6.42 -1.29
CA VAL A 293 -4.15 7.34 -1.26
C VAL A 293 -4.58 8.69 -0.70
N GLU A 294 -5.63 9.30 -1.25
CA GLU A 294 -6.26 10.53 -0.75
C GLU A 294 -6.70 10.37 0.71
N ARG A 295 -7.26 9.23 1.12
CA ARG A 295 -7.60 8.99 2.52
C ARG A 295 -6.37 8.77 3.37
N SER A 296 -5.31 8.16 2.86
CA SER A 296 -4.05 8.00 3.61
C SER A 296 -3.33 9.33 3.75
N GLU A 297 -3.33 10.17 2.71
CA GLU A 297 -2.79 11.52 2.73
C GLU A 297 -3.67 12.45 3.57
N ALA A 298 -5.00 12.34 3.47
CA ALA A 298 -5.93 13.05 4.32
C ALA A 298 -5.82 12.59 5.77
N ILE A 299 -5.61 11.31 6.07
CA ILE A 299 -5.32 10.85 7.45
C ILE A 299 -3.98 11.39 7.91
N ASN A 300 -2.93 11.38 7.07
CA ASN A 300 -1.65 11.96 7.45
C ASN A 300 -1.77 13.47 7.70
N LYS A 301 -2.51 14.17 6.85
CA LYS A 301 -2.76 15.60 6.95
C LYS A 301 -3.71 15.94 8.09
N GLU A 302 -4.76 15.17 8.32
CA GLU A 302 -5.66 15.27 9.47
C GLU A 302 -4.91 14.92 10.75
N MET A 303 -3.93 14.02 10.71
CA MET A 303 -3.07 13.71 11.84
C MET A 303 -2.07 14.85 12.09
N GLU A 304 -1.45 15.42 11.05
CA GLU A 304 -0.62 16.62 11.14
C GLU A 304 -1.44 17.82 11.65
N GLU A 305 -2.61 18.06 11.07
CA GLU A 305 -3.56 19.10 11.49
C GLU A 305 -4.15 18.79 12.87
N ALA A 306 -4.32 17.53 13.27
CA ALA A 306 -4.74 17.17 14.63
C ALA A 306 -3.59 17.36 15.60
N ILE A 307 -2.34 17.08 15.23
CA ILE A 307 -1.16 17.39 16.03
C ILE A 307 -1.06 18.91 16.23
N ASP A 308 -1.23 19.68 15.15
CA ASP A 308 -1.23 21.15 15.19
C ASP A 308 -2.47 21.68 15.94
N ASN A 309 -3.66 21.12 15.73
CA ASN A 309 -4.88 21.50 16.43
C ASN A 309 -4.91 20.99 17.87
N ILE A 310 -4.16 19.96 18.26
CA ILE A 310 -3.91 19.59 19.66
C ILE A 310 -3.09 20.70 20.33
N SER A 311 -2.19 21.36 19.58
CA SER A 311 -1.49 22.56 20.05
C SER A 311 -2.43 23.78 20.22
N PHE A 312 -3.41 23.97 19.33
CA PHE A 312 -4.33 25.13 19.35
C PHE A 312 -5.64 24.91 20.15
N SER A 313 -6.15 23.68 20.26
CA SER A 313 -7.35 23.28 21.02
C SER A 313 -7.08 23.07 22.51
N LYS A 314 -5.94 23.56 22.99
CA LYS A 314 -5.54 23.55 24.41
C LYS A 314 -6.73 23.87 25.32
N TYR A 315 -7.49 24.93 25.01
CA TYR A 315 -8.58 25.44 25.87
C TYR A 315 -9.75 24.49 26.15
N ARG A 316 -10.28 23.80 25.14
CA ARG A 316 -11.47 22.93 25.29
C ARG A 316 -11.17 21.57 25.91
N GLN A 317 -9.93 21.08 25.80
CA GLN A 317 -9.50 19.82 26.40
C GLN A 317 -9.12 19.98 27.89
N TYR A 318 -8.61 21.15 28.34
CA TYR A 318 -8.30 21.43 29.76
C TYR A 318 -9.46 21.09 30.70
N LEU A 319 -10.69 21.38 30.27
CA LEU A 319 -11.90 21.23 31.10
C LEU A 319 -12.40 19.78 31.23
N LYS A 320 -11.90 18.84 30.40
CA LYS A 320 -12.41 17.45 30.36
C LYS A 320 -11.47 16.40 30.98
N ILE A 321 -10.25 16.75 31.35
CA ILE A 321 -9.25 15.76 31.77
C ILE A 321 -9.47 15.39 33.23
N LYS A 322 -10.17 14.27 33.44
CA LYS A 322 -10.44 13.66 34.75
C LYS A 322 -9.23 12.94 35.36
N GLU A 323 -8.06 12.98 34.73
CA GLU A 323 -6.91 12.12 35.07
C GLU A 323 -5.91 12.72 36.08
N ILE A 324 -6.02 14.03 36.39
CA ILE A 324 -5.17 14.73 37.36
C ILE A 324 -5.98 15.01 38.64
N ASN A 325 -5.38 14.82 39.81
CA ASN A 325 -6.00 15.16 41.08
C ASN A 325 -5.87 16.66 41.38
N SER A 326 -6.99 17.34 41.70
CA SER A 326 -7.00 18.80 41.93
C SER A 326 -6.20 19.25 43.16
N ILE A 327 -6.02 18.39 44.16
CA ILE A 327 -5.35 18.77 45.43
C ILE A 327 -3.85 18.50 45.35
N PHE A 328 -3.46 17.26 45.02
CA PHE A 328 -2.06 16.84 45.03
C PHE A 328 -1.35 16.98 43.67
N MET A 329 -2.06 17.39 42.61
CA MET A 329 -1.53 17.53 41.24
C MET A 329 -0.94 16.25 40.62
N LEU A 330 -0.98 15.11 41.33
CA LEU A 330 -0.55 13.81 40.83
C LEU A 330 -1.52 13.24 39.80
N PHE A 331 -0.99 12.42 38.88
CA PHE A 331 -1.83 11.58 38.03
C PHE A 331 -2.57 10.54 38.88
N LYS A 332 -3.84 10.29 38.57
CA LYS A 332 -4.64 9.24 39.23
C LYS A 332 -4.05 7.84 39.05
N LYS A 333 -3.38 7.60 37.91
CA LYS A 333 -2.68 6.35 37.62
C LYS A 333 -1.21 6.48 37.99
N LYS A 334 -0.75 5.67 38.94
CA LYS A 334 0.65 5.64 39.41
C LYS A 334 1.66 5.39 38.29
N GLN A 335 1.29 4.59 37.27
CA GLN A 335 2.16 4.32 36.12
C GLN A 335 2.49 5.58 35.32
N LEU A 336 1.49 6.45 35.08
CA LEU A 336 1.69 7.71 34.37
C LEU A 336 2.61 8.67 35.15
N GLU A 337 2.54 8.64 36.48
CA GLU A 337 3.43 9.42 37.35
C GLU A 337 4.89 8.98 37.21
N ILE A 338 5.14 7.67 37.20
CA ILE A 338 6.50 7.12 37.03
C ILE A 338 7.06 7.51 35.66
N GLU A 339 6.25 7.35 34.61
CA GLU A 339 6.65 7.73 33.25
C GLU A 339 6.91 9.24 33.11
N TYR A 340 6.11 10.09 33.76
CA TYR A 340 6.32 11.54 33.77
C TYR A 340 7.61 11.94 34.49
N ILE A 341 7.90 11.34 35.65
CA ILE A 341 9.14 11.61 36.41
C ILE A 341 10.38 11.19 35.61
N GLN A 342 10.28 10.11 34.84
CA GLN A 342 11.35 9.62 33.98
C GLN A 342 11.48 10.39 32.67
N ALA A 343 10.54 11.29 32.35
CA ALA A 343 10.60 12.08 31.12
C ALA A 343 11.79 13.05 31.16
N PRO A 344 12.59 13.13 30.08
CA PRO A 344 13.71 14.05 30.01
C PRO A 344 13.21 15.49 29.94
N ASP A 345 13.94 16.40 30.59
CA ASP A 345 13.64 17.83 30.58
C ASP A 345 14.61 18.58 29.67
N PRO A 346 14.18 18.97 28.45
CA PRO A 346 15.05 19.64 27.49
C PRO A 346 15.41 21.07 27.89
N LEU A 347 14.65 21.67 28.83
CA LEU A 347 14.86 23.04 29.29
C LEU A 347 15.99 23.15 30.32
N PHE A 348 16.40 22.03 30.92
CA PHE A 348 17.39 21.99 31.99
C PHE A 348 18.71 22.72 31.67
N LYS A 349 19.19 22.60 30.42
CA LYS A 349 20.41 23.28 29.95
C LYS A 349 20.30 24.81 29.94
N TYR A 350 19.09 25.36 29.80
CA TYR A 350 18.84 26.80 29.86
C TYR A 350 18.77 27.26 31.32
N TYR A 351 18.22 26.44 32.23
CA TYR A 351 18.20 26.75 33.65
C TYR A 351 19.63 26.97 34.21
N LEU A 352 20.60 26.18 33.75
CA LEU A 352 22.01 26.35 34.10
C LEU A 352 22.63 27.67 33.62
N VAL A 353 22.21 28.17 32.46
CA VAL A 353 22.67 29.47 31.95
C VAL A 353 22.02 30.60 32.76
N THR A 354 20.72 30.48 33.05
CA THR A 354 20.02 31.48 33.87
C THR A 354 20.53 31.52 35.31
N SER A 355 20.94 30.38 35.90
CA SER A 355 21.53 30.36 37.24
C SER A 355 22.87 31.11 37.27
N LEU A 356 23.69 30.99 36.23
CA LEU A 356 24.93 31.77 36.13
C LEU A 356 24.65 33.27 36.08
N VAL A 357 23.67 33.71 35.29
CA VAL A 357 23.27 35.12 35.20
C VAL A 357 22.76 35.63 36.56
N LEU A 358 21.97 34.84 37.27
CA LEU A 358 21.49 35.18 38.61
C LEU A 358 22.64 35.31 39.62
N ILE A 359 23.58 34.36 39.66
CA ILE A 359 24.73 34.41 40.57
C ILE A 359 25.60 35.64 40.29
N LEU A 360 25.85 35.96 39.01
CA LEU A 360 26.59 37.17 38.62
C LEU A 360 25.86 38.46 39.01
N SER A 361 24.53 38.48 38.86
CA SER A 361 23.70 39.63 39.25
C SER A 361 23.71 39.84 40.77
N ILE A 362 23.59 38.75 41.55
CA ILE A 362 23.67 38.80 43.02
C ILE A 362 25.07 39.26 43.44
N TYR A 363 26.13 38.77 42.80
CA TYR A 363 27.50 39.21 43.05
C TYR A 363 27.67 40.71 42.80
N LEU A 364 27.16 41.20 41.66
CA LEU A 364 27.22 42.62 41.30
C LEU A 364 26.49 43.51 42.31
N ILE A 365 25.26 43.12 42.71
CA ILE A 365 24.48 43.84 43.71
C ILE A 365 25.23 43.89 45.04
N GLN A 366 25.77 42.76 45.51
CA GLN A 366 26.54 42.72 46.76
C GLN A 366 27.86 43.50 46.66
N TYR A 367 28.51 43.50 45.49
CA TYR A 367 29.74 44.23 45.25
C TYR A 367 29.52 45.75 45.31
N VAL A 368 28.39 46.23 44.78
CA VAL A 368 28.01 47.66 44.81
C VAL A 368 27.48 48.07 46.20
N ALA A 369 26.73 47.20 46.87
CA ALA A 369 26.06 47.52 48.13
C ALA A 369 26.98 47.50 49.37
N LEU A 370 28.11 46.79 49.34
CA LEU A 370 28.99 46.59 50.51
C LEU A 370 30.33 47.31 50.32
N SER A 371 30.74 48.11 51.32
CA SER A 371 32.00 48.87 51.26
C SER A 371 33.26 48.02 51.49
N GLU A 372 33.14 46.81 52.04
CA GLU A 372 34.25 45.87 52.18
C GLU A 372 34.35 44.90 50.99
N HIS A 373 35.38 45.09 50.16
CA HIS A 373 35.62 44.36 48.91
C HIS A 373 36.19 42.93 49.08
N LYS A 374 35.87 42.20 50.15
CA LYS A 374 36.27 40.79 50.27
C LYS A 374 35.37 39.90 49.40
N THR A 375 35.96 39.24 48.41
CA THR A 375 35.30 38.24 47.56
C THR A 375 35.05 36.97 48.37
N ASN A 376 33.81 36.52 48.42
CA ASN A 376 33.42 35.32 49.17
C ASN A 376 33.74 34.05 48.36
N VAL A 377 34.36 33.06 49.03
CA VAL A 377 34.75 31.76 48.46
C VAL A 377 33.56 31.03 47.83
N PHE A 378 32.35 31.20 48.38
CA PHE A 378 31.14 30.57 47.86
C PHE A 378 30.76 31.07 46.46
N PHE A 379 31.01 32.34 46.11
CA PHE A 379 30.77 32.84 44.76
C PHE A 379 31.73 32.23 43.75
N ILE A 380 33.00 32.10 44.12
CA ILE A 380 34.03 31.46 43.26
C ILE A 380 33.65 30.00 43.02
N ALA A 381 33.24 29.28 44.06
CA ALA A 381 32.76 27.91 43.94
C ALA A 381 31.51 27.79 43.06
N ALA A 382 30.52 28.67 43.24
CA ALA A 382 29.28 28.65 42.47
C ALA A 382 29.50 28.96 40.97
N ILE A 383 30.37 29.94 40.66
CA ILE A 383 30.75 30.27 39.28
C ILE A 383 31.53 29.12 38.64
N ALA A 384 32.49 28.52 39.35
CA ALA A 384 33.27 27.39 38.85
C ALA A 384 32.39 26.17 38.53
N VAL A 385 31.43 25.84 39.41
CA VAL A 385 30.48 24.73 39.18
C VAL A 385 29.62 24.97 37.93
N ASN A 386 29.08 26.18 37.75
CA ASN A 386 28.28 26.52 36.56
C ASN A 386 29.14 26.53 35.27
N ALA A 387 30.37 27.04 35.34
CA ALA A 387 31.29 27.08 34.20
C ALA A 387 31.67 25.68 33.69
N ILE A 388 31.66 24.66 34.56
CA ILE A 388 31.90 23.26 34.18
C ILE A 388 30.61 22.61 33.65
N LEU A 389 29.47 22.81 34.32
CA LEU A 389 28.21 22.14 33.98
C LEU A 389 27.57 22.64 32.68
N ILE A 390 27.73 23.92 32.32
CA ILE A 390 27.15 24.50 31.09
C ILE A 390 27.73 23.81 29.84
N PRO A 391 29.06 23.76 29.61
CA PRO A 391 29.62 23.06 28.46
C PRO A 391 29.22 21.58 28.41
N VAL A 392 29.27 20.88 29.56
CA VAL A 392 28.91 19.46 29.67
C VAL A 392 27.46 19.24 29.22
N SER A 393 26.51 20.00 29.77
CA SER A 393 25.08 19.84 29.45
C SER A 393 24.73 20.20 28.01
N TRP A 394 25.44 21.14 27.38
CA TRP A 394 25.18 21.58 26.00
C TRP A 394 25.78 20.67 24.92
N THR A 395 26.79 19.84 25.25
CA THR A 395 27.50 19.00 24.27
C THR A 395 26.58 18.15 23.39
N ARG A 396 25.61 17.42 23.95
CA ARG A 396 24.66 16.60 23.19
C ARG A 396 23.77 17.43 22.26
N PHE A 397 23.28 18.57 22.75
CA PHE A 397 22.40 19.43 21.95
C PHE A 397 23.13 20.00 20.73
N ILE A 398 24.35 20.50 20.94
CA ILE A 398 25.19 21.06 19.86
C ILE A 398 25.52 19.96 18.84
N TRP A 399 25.89 18.76 19.31
CA TRP A 399 26.19 17.62 18.43
C TRP A 399 24.99 17.24 17.55
N ASN A 400 23.79 17.10 18.15
CA ASN A 400 22.59 16.69 17.42
C ASN A 400 22.04 17.78 16.49
N ARG A 401 22.28 19.06 16.80
CA ARG A 401 21.79 20.18 15.98
C ARG A 401 22.68 20.45 14.78
N TYR A 402 23.99 20.37 14.95
CA TYR A 402 24.96 20.83 13.95
C TYR A 402 25.82 19.73 13.33
N VAL A 403 26.04 18.59 13.99
CA VAL A 403 26.98 17.57 13.52
C VAL A 403 26.27 16.35 12.93
N SER A 404 25.22 15.84 13.58
CA SER A 404 24.50 14.65 13.09
C SER A 404 23.73 14.86 11.79
N ASN A 405 23.40 16.11 11.44
CA ASN A 405 22.74 16.42 10.16
C ASN A 405 23.65 16.23 8.95
N PHE A 406 24.97 16.16 9.14
CA PHE A 406 25.94 16.08 8.04
C PHE A 406 26.56 14.70 7.87
N VAL A 407 26.71 13.90 8.93
CA VAL A 407 27.31 12.55 8.84
C VAL A 407 26.83 11.65 10.01
N ASP A 408 26.39 10.41 9.71
CA ASP A 408 26.21 9.31 10.68
C ASP A 408 27.56 8.78 11.21
N ARG A 409 28.46 9.68 11.65
CA ARG A 409 29.77 9.30 12.21
C ARG A 409 29.63 9.02 13.71
N GLN A 410 30.06 7.83 14.13
CA GLN A 410 30.25 7.53 15.55
C GLN A 410 31.36 8.43 16.12
N ILE A 411 31.17 8.96 17.34
CA ILE A 411 32.15 9.84 18.00
C ILE A 411 33.43 9.05 18.30
N GLU A 412 34.50 9.25 17.52
CA GLU A 412 35.79 8.55 17.66
C GLU A 412 36.59 9.03 18.88
N ASN A 413 36.47 10.31 19.25
CA ASN A 413 37.20 10.88 20.38
C ASN A 413 36.63 10.41 21.74
N LYS A 414 37.43 9.64 22.48
CA LYS A 414 37.10 9.14 23.84
C LYS A 414 36.58 10.23 24.81
N PRO A 415 37.22 11.41 24.96
CA PRO A 415 36.73 12.41 25.92
C PRO A 415 35.40 13.05 25.48
N LEU A 416 35.22 13.30 24.18
CA LEU A 416 33.98 13.87 23.66
C LEU A 416 32.81 12.88 23.77
N ARG A 417 33.06 11.58 23.55
CA ARG A 417 32.08 10.51 23.77
C ARG A 417 31.69 10.41 25.25
N CYS A 418 32.65 10.60 26.15
CA CYS A 418 32.38 10.65 27.59
C CYS A 418 31.48 11.84 27.94
N MET A 419 31.83 13.04 27.48
CA MET A 419 31.02 14.25 27.69
C MET A 419 29.61 14.12 27.11
N TYR A 420 29.47 13.53 25.92
CA TYR A 420 28.17 13.26 25.31
C TYR A 420 27.32 12.29 26.16
N LYS A 421 27.92 11.22 26.70
CA LYS A 421 27.25 10.28 27.60
C LYS A 421 26.87 10.91 28.94
N ILE A 422 27.75 11.73 29.52
CA ILE A 422 27.49 12.44 30.77
C ILE A 422 26.37 13.46 30.57
N SER A 423 26.41 14.24 29.47
CA SER A 423 25.34 15.14 29.06
C SER A 423 24.00 14.41 28.94
N GLN A 424 23.99 13.25 28.26
CA GLN A 424 22.82 12.40 28.14
C GLN A 424 22.29 11.95 29.52
N GLN A 425 23.16 11.46 30.39
CA GLN A 425 22.78 11.01 31.73
C GLN A 425 22.21 12.15 32.58
N ILE A 426 22.73 13.37 32.46
CA ILE A 426 22.22 14.54 33.18
C ILE A 426 20.80 14.90 32.72
N LEU A 427 20.49 14.80 31.42
CA LEU A 427 19.15 15.11 30.90
C LEU A 427 18.12 13.98 31.11
N GLU A 428 18.55 12.72 31.07
CA GLU A 428 17.67 11.55 31.16
C GLU A 428 17.45 11.07 32.62
N SER A 429 18.36 11.36 33.54
CA SER A 429 18.25 10.92 34.94
C SER A 429 17.64 11.99 35.85
N PHE A 430 16.50 11.67 36.44
CA PHE A 430 15.85 12.49 37.46
C PHE A 430 16.76 12.79 38.66
N TRP A 431 17.43 11.78 39.20
CA TRP A 431 18.25 11.91 40.41
C TRP A 431 19.48 12.80 40.21
N VAL A 432 20.11 12.71 39.04
CA VAL A 432 21.27 13.56 38.69
C VAL A 432 20.82 15.01 38.55
N ARG A 433 19.71 15.26 37.85
CA ARG A 433 19.12 16.59 37.72
C ARG A 433 18.74 17.19 39.06
N LEU A 434 18.08 16.42 39.93
CA LEU A 434 17.73 16.84 41.27
C LEU A 434 18.97 17.22 42.09
N PHE A 435 20.01 16.38 42.05
CA PHE A 435 21.27 16.65 42.75
C PHE A 435 21.97 17.93 42.25
N VAL A 436 22.05 18.12 40.93
CA VAL A 436 22.65 19.34 40.35
C VAL A 436 21.85 20.58 40.74
N TYR A 437 20.51 20.49 40.70
CA TYR A 437 19.64 21.59 41.07
C TYR A 437 19.77 21.96 42.56
N THR A 438 19.72 20.96 43.45
CA THR A 438 19.87 21.20 44.90
C THR A 438 21.24 21.77 45.24
N LEU A 439 22.31 21.31 44.57
CA LEU A 439 23.65 21.85 44.73
C LEU A 439 23.73 23.34 44.33
N ILE A 440 23.18 23.71 43.17
CA ILE A 440 23.20 25.10 42.69
C ILE A 440 22.40 26.01 43.61
N VAL A 441 21.21 25.58 44.05
CA VAL A 441 20.36 26.35 44.96
C VAL A 441 21.03 26.51 46.33
N ALA A 442 21.63 25.44 46.88
CA ALA A 442 22.34 25.51 48.15
C ALA A 442 23.53 26.48 48.08
N LEU A 443 24.35 26.40 47.04
CA LEU A 443 25.48 27.31 46.84
C LEU A 443 25.01 28.77 46.69
N SER A 444 23.95 29.00 45.91
CA SER A 444 23.38 30.34 45.72
C SER A 444 22.80 30.92 47.01
N SER A 445 22.17 30.08 47.84
CA SER A 445 21.63 30.49 49.15
C SER A 445 22.73 30.84 50.14
N LEU A 446 23.82 30.05 50.18
CA LEU A 446 24.99 30.33 51.00
C LEU A 446 25.68 31.64 50.60
N CYS A 447 25.70 31.98 49.31
CA CYS A 447 26.21 33.27 48.82
C CYS A 447 25.42 34.47 49.36
N VAL A 448 24.12 34.31 49.62
CA VAL A 448 23.26 35.37 50.17
C VAL A 448 23.40 35.47 51.69
N ILE A 449 23.52 34.34 52.39
CA ILE A 449 23.49 34.28 53.86
C ILE A 449 24.84 34.62 54.50
N ASP A 450 25.96 34.27 53.87
CA ASP A 450 27.29 34.34 54.51
C ASP A 450 27.70 35.75 54.98
N LYS A 451 27.43 36.80 54.19
CA LYS A 451 27.77 38.18 54.58
C LYS A 451 26.89 38.76 55.70
N PRO A 452 25.55 38.67 55.66
CA PRO A 452 24.72 39.14 56.78
C PRO A 452 24.98 38.34 58.08
N LEU A 453 25.34 37.05 58.00
CA LEU A 453 25.70 36.27 59.19
C LEU A 453 27.06 36.71 59.79
N ASN A 454 28.06 36.96 58.95
CA ASN A 454 29.41 37.35 59.39
C ASN A 454 29.52 38.84 59.79
N ALA A 455 28.57 39.68 59.35
CA ALA A 455 28.46 41.07 59.80
C ALA A 455 27.87 41.20 61.21
N CYS A 456 27.20 40.17 61.73
CA CYS A 456 26.66 40.14 63.08
C CYS A 456 27.74 39.82 64.12
N LYS A 457 28.40 40.85 64.67
CA LYS A 457 29.18 40.69 65.91
C LYS A 457 28.22 40.51 67.11
N PRO A 458 28.49 39.60 68.06
CA PRO A 458 27.69 39.46 69.26
C PRO A 458 27.84 40.72 70.12
N GLY A 459 26.80 41.56 70.16
CA GLY A 459 26.70 42.73 71.05
C GLY A 459 26.44 44.09 70.38
N GLU A 460 26.63 44.25 69.06
CA GLU A 460 26.44 45.54 68.35
C GLU A 460 25.24 45.55 67.38
N CYS A 461 24.46 44.46 67.33
CA CYS A 461 23.31 44.35 66.42
C CYS A 461 22.01 44.84 67.07
N ALA A 462 21.97 46.11 67.46
CA ALA A 462 20.71 46.84 67.45
C ALA A 462 20.56 47.46 66.05
N VAL A 463 20.41 46.61 65.03
CA VAL A 463 19.86 47.07 63.76
C VAL A 463 18.44 47.50 64.10
N SER A 464 18.20 48.81 64.14
CA SER A 464 16.84 49.33 64.19
C SER A 464 16.10 48.76 62.98
N TRP A 465 15.09 47.93 63.24
CA TRP A 465 14.12 47.52 62.23
C TRP A 465 13.17 48.69 61.92
N ASP A 466 13.71 49.88 61.71
CA ASP A 466 12.95 50.99 61.12
C ASP A 466 12.91 50.74 59.61
N GLY A 467 12.23 49.66 59.23
CA GLY A 467 11.97 49.36 57.84
C GLY A 467 11.03 50.42 57.30
N GLU A 468 11.50 51.21 56.34
CA GLU A 468 10.63 52.07 55.53
C GLU A 468 9.53 51.19 54.93
N THR A 469 8.29 51.41 55.39
CA THR A 469 7.15 50.60 54.98
C THR A 469 6.52 51.18 53.72
N ILE A 470 6.02 50.30 52.86
CA ILE A 470 5.19 50.68 51.71
C ILE A 470 3.84 51.30 52.18
N ASN A 471 3.46 51.11 53.45
CA ASN A 471 2.22 51.62 54.02
C ASN A 471 2.41 52.16 55.44
N TYR A 472 2.41 53.48 55.58
CA TYR A 472 2.63 54.21 56.83
C TYR A 472 1.63 53.89 57.96
N ARG A 473 0.49 53.25 57.65
CA ARG A 473 -0.59 52.96 58.61
C ARG A 473 -0.52 51.59 59.26
N VAL A 474 0.42 50.72 58.87
CA VAL A 474 0.49 49.33 59.35
C VAL A 474 1.84 49.09 60.02
N ASN A 475 1.83 48.36 61.14
CA ASN A 475 3.06 47.94 61.81
C ASN A 475 4.04 47.31 60.80
N PRO A 476 5.32 47.73 60.76
CA PRO A 476 6.28 47.30 59.75
C PRO A 476 6.39 45.78 59.67
N ILE A 477 6.45 45.10 60.81
CA ILE A 477 6.52 43.64 60.89
C ILE A 477 5.32 42.98 60.20
N LEU A 478 4.11 43.50 60.43
CA LEU A 478 2.87 42.96 59.87
C LEU A 478 2.79 43.21 58.35
N ALA A 479 3.24 44.38 57.89
CA ALA A 479 3.30 44.72 56.47
C ALA A 479 4.27 43.80 55.71
N HIS A 480 5.46 43.53 56.27
CA HIS A 480 6.42 42.59 55.69
C HIS A 480 5.89 41.16 55.65
N ILE A 481 5.24 40.68 56.73
CA ILE A 481 4.60 39.36 56.76
C ILE A 481 3.51 39.25 55.68
N PHE A 482 2.71 40.29 55.50
CA PHE A 482 1.65 40.31 54.49
C PHE A 482 2.20 40.30 53.07
N VAL A 483 3.24 41.10 52.78
CA VAL A 483 3.92 41.11 51.48
C VAL A 483 4.56 39.75 51.19
N MET A 484 5.26 39.17 52.16
CA MET A 484 5.82 37.82 52.01
C MET A 484 4.71 36.78 51.77
N GLY A 485 3.60 36.86 52.49
CA GLY A 485 2.44 35.98 52.29
C GLY A 485 1.84 36.10 50.88
N ILE A 486 1.69 37.32 50.35
CA ILE A 486 1.19 37.55 48.99
C ILE A 486 2.18 37.00 47.95
N VAL A 487 3.48 37.27 48.11
CA VAL A 487 4.51 36.78 47.18
C VAL A 487 4.57 35.26 47.19
N THR A 488 4.54 34.62 48.37
CA THR A 488 4.51 33.16 48.47
C THR A 488 3.24 32.57 47.85
N LEU A 489 2.08 33.18 48.06
CA LEU A 489 0.83 32.73 47.43
C LEU A 489 0.89 32.88 45.90
N ALA A 490 1.39 34.01 45.40
CA ALA A 490 1.54 34.24 43.96
C ALA A 490 2.50 33.22 43.32
N LEU A 491 3.67 33.00 43.93
CA LEU A 491 4.63 31.98 43.47
C LEU A 491 4.02 30.57 43.51
N HIS A 492 3.30 30.22 44.57
CA HIS A 492 2.64 28.91 44.67
C HIS A 492 1.59 28.71 43.57
N LEU A 493 0.81 29.75 43.22
CA LEU A 493 -0.17 29.67 42.13
C LEU A 493 0.52 29.53 40.76
N ILE A 494 1.61 30.26 40.54
CA ILE A 494 2.41 30.17 39.30
C ILE A 494 3.05 28.78 39.17
N ASP A 495 3.64 28.24 40.23
CA ASP A 495 4.22 26.89 40.25
C ASP A 495 3.17 25.82 39.98
N ARG A 496 2.01 25.94 40.63
CA ARG A 496 0.88 25.02 40.42
C ARG A 496 0.36 25.08 38.98
N GLN A 497 0.25 26.27 38.40
CA GLN A 497 -0.15 26.42 37.00
C GLN A 497 0.90 25.81 36.06
N THR A 498 2.19 26.01 36.36
CA THR A 498 3.29 25.48 35.57
C THR A 498 3.32 23.94 35.61
N ASP A 499 3.17 23.32 36.79
CA ASP A 499 3.13 21.86 36.92
C ASP A 499 1.89 21.26 36.23
N TYR A 500 0.74 21.93 36.33
CA TYR A 500 -0.46 21.52 35.57
C TYR A 500 -0.20 21.51 34.06
N MET A 501 0.42 22.57 33.54
CA MET A 501 0.73 22.71 32.12
C MET A 501 1.73 21.65 31.65
N ASN A 502 2.79 21.39 32.43
CA ASN A 502 3.78 20.37 32.10
C ASN A 502 3.18 18.96 32.08
N ARG A 503 2.34 18.64 33.07
CA ARG A 503 1.64 17.34 33.14
C ARG A 503 0.66 17.17 31.99
N LEU A 504 -0.01 18.24 31.58
CA LEU A 504 -0.87 18.19 30.41
C LEU A 504 -0.08 17.99 29.13
N ASP A 505 0.97 18.79 28.92
CA ASP A 505 1.80 18.68 27.73
C ASP A 505 2.39 17.25 27.63
N PHE A 506 2.73 16.62 28.76
CA PHE A 506 3.10 15.20 28.81
C PHE A 506 1.98 14.26 28.33
N LEU A 507 0.75 14.40 28.86
CA LEU A 507 -0.39 13.57 28.44
C LEU A 507 -0.71 13.73 26.95
N MET A 508 -0.63 14.96 26.43
CA MET A 508 -0.88 15.25 25.02
C MET A 508 0.19 14.64 24.13
N ASN A 509 1.46 14.83 24.48
CA ASN A 509 2.58 14.22 23.76
C ASN A 509 2.47 12.68 23.76
N LYS A 510 2.03 12.07 24.87
CA LYS A 510 1.79 10.63 24.93
C LYS A 510 0.66 10.20 24.01
N LYS A 511 -0.47 10.91 24.04
CA LYS A 511 -1.64 10.61 23.21
C LYS A 511 -1.32 10.70 21.71
N VAL A 512 -0.64 11.77 21.30
CA VAL A 512 -0.17 11.95 19.92
C VAL A 512 0.73 10.80 19.49
N LYS A 513 1.68 10.37 20.33
CA LYS A 513 2.54 9.22 20.02
C LYS A 513 1.74 7.94 19.82
N THR A 514 0.74 7.67 20.66
CA THR A 514 -0.11 6.48 20.51
C THR A 514 -0.93 6.52 19.21
N GLU A 515 -1.57 7.65 18.90
CA GLU A 515 -2.34 7.80 17.64
C GLU A 515 -1.43 7.68 16.41
N GLN A 516 -0.20 8.21 16.47
CA GLN A 516 0.81 8.06 15.43
C GLN A 516 1.27 6.60 15.24
N GLU A 517 1.47 5.85 16.32
CA GLU A 517 1.83 4.44 16.29
C GLU A 517 0.70 3.60 15.66
N GLU A 518 -0.55 3.83 16.06
CA GLU A 518 -1.73 3.16 15.50
C GLU A 518 -1.87 3.45 13.99
N ALA A 519 -1.70 4.70 13.57
CA ALA A 519 -1.73 5.10 12.16
C ALA A 519 -0.61 4.41 11.36
N ASN A 520 0.61 4.36 11.91
CA ASN A 520 1.74 3.68 11.27
C ASN A 520 1.50 2.17 11.15
N VAL A 521 0.93 1.54 12.17
CA VAL A 521 0.55 0.12 12.14
C VAL A 521 -0.50 -0.13 11.05
N LEU A 522 -1.55 0.69 10.99
CA LEU A 522 -2.60 0.57 9.97
C LEU A 522 -2.03 0.76 8.55
N LYS A 523 -1.16 1.75 8.35
CA LYS A 523 -0.45 1.98 7.09
C LYS A 523 0.38 0.77 6.67
N ASN A 524 1.11 0.16 7.62
CA ASN A 524 1.91 -1.04 7.36
C ASN A 524 1.05 -2.25 7.01
N ILE A 525 -0.09 -2.44 7.67
CA ILE A 525 -1.04 -3.52 7.35
C ILE A 525 -1.58 -3.34 5.93
N ASN A 526 -2.05 -2.14 5.58
CA ASN A 526 -2.60 -1.87 4.25
C ASN A 526 -1.53 -2.03 3.15
N LYS A 527 -0.29 -1.59 3.39
CA LYS A 527 0.82 -1.83 2.46
C LYS A 527 1.08 -3.33 2.23
N LYS A 528 1.06 -4.14 3.30
CA LYS A 528 1.21 -5.60 3.18
C LYS A 528 0.07 -6.23 2.38
N LEU A 529 -1.17 -5.78 2.59
CA LEU A 529 -2.33 -6.26 1.83
C LEU A 529 -2.24 -5.90 0.34
N LEU A 530 -1.82 -4.67 0.02
CA LEU A 530 -1.64 -4.25 -1.37
C LEU A 530 -0.55 -5.07 -2.07
N ASN A 531 0.59 -5.29 -1.41
CA ASN A 531 1.69 -6.11 -1.93
C ASN A 531 1.31 -7.59 -2.08
N ASN A 532 0.31 -8.07 -1.34
CA ASN A 532 -0.25 -9.42 -1.53
C ASN A 532 -1.06 -9.52 -2.83
N ILE A 533 -1.65 -8.43 -3.32
CA ILE A 533 -2.45 -8.42 -4.56
C ILE A 533 -1.55 -8.09 -5.76
N LEU A 534 -0.76 -7.04 -5.67
CA LEU A 534 0.09 -6.54 -6.77
C LEU A 534 1.57 -6.66 -6.41
N PRO A 535 2.48 -6.91 -7.37
CA PRO A 535 3.92 -6.81 -7.14
C PRO A 535 4.30 -5.41 -6.66
N GLU A 536 5.37 -5.29 -5.87
CA GLU A 536 5.77 -4.01 -5.24
C GLU A 536 6.02 -2.89 -6.27
N HIS A 537 6.66 -3.21 -7.39
CA HIS A 537 6.94 -2.23 -8.46
C HIS A 537 5.64 -1.72 -9.12
N VAL A 538 4.67 -2.61 -9.34
CA VAL A 538 3.35 -2.25 -9.90
C VAL A 538 2.52 -1.47 -8.90
N ALA A 539 2.52 -1.89 -7.63
CA ALA A 539 1.79 -1.24 -6.55
C ALA A 539 2.20 0.24 -6.42
N ASN A 540 3.50 0.53 -6.49
CA ASN A 540 4.02 1.90 -6.44
C ASN A 540 3.50 2.76 -7.61
N ILE A 541 3.30 2.19 -8.79
CA ILE A 541 2.76 2.91 -9.96
C ILE A 541 1.27 3.24 -9.74
N TYR A 542 0.50 2.37 -9.09
CA TYR A 542 -0.90 2.65 -8.76
C TYR A 542 -1.06 3.59 -7.55
N LEU A 543 -0.05 3.68 -6.69
CA LEU A 543 -0.02 4.63 -5.58
C LEU A 543 0.44 6.03 -5.99
N ASP A 544 1.02 6.22 -7.19
CA ASP A 544 1.46 7.53 -7.65
C ASP A 544 0.27 8.40 -8.08
N VAL A 545 0.05 9.48 -7.33
CA VAL A 545 -1.04 10.46 -7.54
C VAL A 545 -0.93 11.18 -8.89
N LYS A 546 0.26 11.21 -9.51
CA LYS A 546 0.51 11.92 -10.76
C LYS A 546 0.08 11.14 -12.02
N ARG A 547 -0.33 9.89 -11.90
CA ARG A 547 -0.73 9.05 -13.03
C ARG A 547 -2.08 9.49 -13.61
N GLU A 548 -2.20 9.49 -14.94
CA GLU A 548 -3.49 9.66 -15.61
C GLU A 548 -4.36 8.41 -15.42
N MET A 549 -5.57 8.57 -14.86
CA MET A 549 -6.49 7.49 -14.41
C MET A 549 -7.06 6.58 -15.53
N HIS A 550 -6.53 6.63 -16.75
CA HIS A 550 -7.10 5.89 -17.88
C HIS A 550 -6.13 4.91 -18.53
N ASP A 551 -4.85 4.94 -18.17
CA ASP A 551 -3.87 4.03 -18.72
C ASP A 551 -3.92 2.70 -17.98
N LEU A 552 -4.30 1.63 -18.68
CA LEU A 552 -4.14 0.26 -18.19
C LEU A 552 -2.65 -0.01 -17.94
N TYR A 553 -2.29 -0.57 -16.78
CA TYR A 553 -0.90 -0.98 -16.59
C TYR A 553 -0.62 -2.25 -17.37
N TYR A 554 0.36 -2.16 -18.27
CA TYR A 554 0.97 -3.30 -18.90
C TYR A 554 2.46 -3.04 -19.12
N GLU A 555 3.24 -4.11 -19.11
CA GLU A 555 4.67 -4.08 -19.37
C GLU A 555 5.03 -5.29 -20.24
N GLU A 556 5.75 -5.03 -21.33
CA GLU A 556 6.27 -6.09 -22.19
C GLU A 556 7.66 -6.47 -21.72
N HIS A 557 7.88 -7.76 -21.48
CA HIS A 557 9.16 -8.30 -21.08
C HIS A 557 9.62 -9.32 -22.12
N GLU A 558 10.76 -9.07 -22.77
CA GLU A 558 11.28 -9.95 -23.82
C GLU A 558 11.91 -11.25 -23.27
N ASP A 559 12.51 -11.16 -22.09
CA ASP A 559 13.40 -12.18 -21.53
C ASP A 559 12.92 -12.65 -20.14
N VAL A 560 11.86 -13.47 -20.12
CA VAL A 560 11.30 -14.00 -18.88
C VAL A 560 11.40 -15.53 -18.84
N ALA A 561 11.80 -16.04 -17.68
CA ALA A 561 11.74 -17.47 -17.38
C ALA A 561 10.46 -17.75 -16.57
N VAL A 562 9.61 -18.64 -17.06
CA VAL A 562 8.33 -19.01 -16.45
C VAL A 562 8.36 -20.46 -16.03
N MET A 563 7.89 -20.74 -14.82
CA MET A 563 7.81 -22.07 -14.24
C MET A 563 6.39 -22.42 -13.80
N PHE A 564 5.97 -23.64 -14.13
CA PHE A 564 4.82 -24.32 -13.56
C PHE A 564 5.30 -25.54 -12.79
N ALA A 565 5.03 -25.58 -11.49
CA ALA A 565 5.40 -26.69 -10.62
C ALA A 565 4.13 -27.32 -10.04
N SER A 566 3.73 -28.48 -10.56
CA SER A 566 2.53 -29.21 -10.12
C SER A 566 2.88 -30.30 -9.12
N LEU A 567 2.21 -30.27 -7.96
CA LEU A 567 2.22 -31.40 -7.04
C LEU A 567 1.39 -32.56 -7.62
N VAL A 568 1.99 -33.73 -7.69
CA VAL A 568 1.29 -34.98 -7.99
C VAL A 568 0.91 -35.59 -6.65
N LEU A 569 -0.40 -35.57 -6.38
CA LEU A 569 -0.98 -35.99 -5.13
C LEU A 569 -1.42 -37.45 -5.23
N ASP A 570 -1.11 -38.25 -4.20
CA ASP A 570 -1.54 -39.64 -4.10
C ASP A 570 -3.05 -39.72 -3.82
N GLU A 571 -3.71 -40.81 -4.23
CA GLU A 571 -5.15 -41.00 -3.98
C GLU A 571 -5.49 -40.97 -2.48
N GLU A 572 -4.59 -41.46 -1.63
CA GLU A 572 -4.74 -41.41 -0.18
C GLU A 572 -4.87 -39.96 0.32
N LEU A 573 -4.03 -39.04 -0.17
CA LEU A 573 -4.07 -37.64 0.20
C LEU A 573 -5.37 -36.97 -0.27
N LEU A 574 -5.83 -37.30 -1.48
CA LEU A 574 -7.09 -36.80 -2.04
C LEU A 574 -8.33 -37.34 -1.29
N SER A 575 -8.21 -38.48 -0.62
CA SER A 575 -9.28 -39.09 0.19
C SER A 575 -9.35 -38.54 1.62
N LEU A 576 -8.36 -37.76 2.05
CA LEU A 576 -8.34 -37.19 3.39
C LEU A 576 -9.54 -36.28 3.66
N PRO A 577 -9.96 -36.16 4.93
CA PRO A 577 -10.94 -35.17 5.32
C PRO A 577 -10.52 -33.75 4.90
N ASP A 578 -11.47 -32.97 4.39
CA ASP A 578 -11.28 -31.62 3.82
C ASP A 578 -10.32 -30.74 4.62
N LYS A 579 -10.47 -30.69 5.95
CA LYS A 579 -9.61 -29.88 6.83
C LYS A 579 -8.16 -30.37 6.88
N LYS A 580 -7.94 -31.69 6.91
CA LYS A 580 -6.59 -32.29 6.92
C LYS A 580 -5.92 -32.10 5.56
N PHE A 581 -6.67 -32.32 4.47
CA PHE A 581 -6.20 -32.05 3.12
C PHE A 581 -5.70 -30.60 2.97
N LEU A 582 -6.52 -29.62 3.36
CA LEU A 582 -6.12 -28.21 3.29
C LEU A 582 -4.91 -27.88 4.17
N ALA A 583 -4.78 -28.51 5.34
CA ALA A 583 -3.64 -28.29 6.24
C ALA A 583 -2.32 -28.77 5.60
N VAL A 584 -2.31 -29.98 5.04
CA VAL A 584 -1.14 -30.54 4.35
C VAL A 584 -0.80 -29.72 3.09
N MET A 585 -1.81 -29.34 2.31
CA MET A 585 -1.62 -28.45 1.17
C MET A 585 -1.00 -27.10 1.58
N ASN A 586 -1.47 -26.53 2.70
CA ASN A 586 -0.90 -25.29 3.21
C ASN A 586 0.55 -25.44 3.68
N GLU A 587 0.93 -26.59 4.23
CA GLU A 587 2.31 -26.90 4.61
C GLU A 587 3.24 -26.95 3.38
N TYR A 588 2.84 -27.64 2.31
CA TYR A 588 3.59 -27.67 1.06
C TYR A 588 3.77 -26.28 0.45
N ILE A 589 2.67 -25.55 0.28
CA ILE A 589 2.69 -24.22 -0.34
C ILE A 589 3.46 -23.21 0.53
N SER A 590 3.29 -23.23 1.84
CA SER A 590 4.03 -22.34 2.75
C SER A 590 5.53 -22.63 2.71
N SER A 591 5.92 -23.90 2.59
CA SER A 591 7.33 -24.29 2.44
C SER A 591 7.95 -23.72 1.16
N PHE A 592 7.20 -23.68 0.06
CA PHE A 592 7.64 -23.02 -1.18
C PHE A 592 7.66 -21.49 -1.05
N ASP A 593 6.67 -20.90 -0.37
CA ASP A 593 6.64 -19.45 -0.13
C ASP A 593 7.82 -18.97 0.71
N ILE A 594 8.27 -19.76 1.71
CA ILE A 594 9.47 -19.44 2.49
C ILE A 594 10.71 -19.33 1.59
N LEU A 595 10.81 -20.14 0.54
CA LEU A 595 11.92 -20.06 -0.41
C LEU A 595 11.93 -18.71 -1.14
N THR A 596 10.76 -18.18 -1.56
CA THR A 596 10.68 -16.90 -2.28
C THR A 596 11.16 -15.70 -1.46
N ASN A 597 11.13 -15.79 -0.12
CA ASN A 597 11.62 -14.74 0.77
C ASN A 597 13.14 -14.74 0.96
N ARG A 598 13.87 -15.74 0.44
CA ARG A 598 15.33 -15.79 0.54
C ARG A 598 15.96 -14.76 -0.42
N LYS A 599 17.06 -14.14 0.01
CA LYS A 599 17.77 -13.11 -0.78
C LYS A 599 18.19 -13.60 -2.17
N GLU A 600 18.63 -14.86 -2.25
CA GLU A 600 19.03 -15.55 -3.49
C GLU A 600 17.90 -15.64 -4.53
N PHE A 601 16.64 -15.71 -4.07
CA PHE A 601 15.46 -15.86 -4.92
C PHE A 601 14.62 -14.58 -5.00
N SER A 602 15.19 -13.45 -4.59
CA SER A 602 14.48 -12.16 -4.57
C SER A 602 14.04 -11.68 -5.95
N SER A 603 14.61 -12.18 -7.05
CA SER A 603 14.19 -11.87 -8.42
C SER A 603 12.99 -12.69 -8.91
N ILE A 604 12.59 -13.72 -8.16
CA ILE A 604 11.46 -14.59 -8.50
C ILE A 604 10.18 -13.96 -7.94
N GLU A 605 9.19 -13.80 -8.81
CA GLU A 605 7.85 -13.37 -8.43
C GLU A 605 6.90 -14.56 -8.51
N LYS A 606 6.23 -14.88 -7.41
CA LYS A 606 5.09 -15.80 -7.41
C LYS A 606 3.93 -15.12 -8.12
N ILE A 607 3.41 -15.72 -9.18
CA ILE A 607 2.27 -15.18 -9.94
C ILE A 607 0.97 -15.59 -9.27
N LYS A 608 0.74 -16.91 -9.15
CA LYS A 608 -0.48 -17.46 -8.57
C LYS A 608 -0.35 -18.94 -8.21
N LEU A 609 -1.32 -19.42 -7.46
CA LEU A 609 -1.58 -20.84 -7.27
C LEU A 609 -2.79 -21.24 -8.12
N ALA A 610 -2.63 -22.30 -8.91
CA ALA A 610 -3.66 -22.85 -9.77
C ALA A 610 -3.93 -24.29 -9.32
N LYS A 611 -4.98 -24.51 -8.51
CA LYS A 611 -5.21 -25.79 -7.81
C LYS A 611 -4.03 -26.12 -6.88
N TRP A 612 -3.16 -27.04 -7.28
CA TRP A 612 -1.93 -27.44 -6.60
C TRP A 612 -0.68 -27.17 -7.47
N THR A 613 -0.84 -26.37 -8.53
CA THR A 613 0.24 -25.91 -9.39
C THR A 613 0.73 -24.54 -8.94
N TYR A 614 2.01 -24.47 -8.60
CA TYR A 614 2.72 -23.25 -8.25
C TYR A 614 3.24 -22.57 -9.52
N MET A 615 2.79 -21.35 -9.79
CA MET A 615 3.23 -20.57 -10.94
C MET A 615 4.15 -19.44 -10.47
N ALA A 616 5.36 -19.41 -11.01
CA ALA A 616 6.35 -18.38 -10.71
C ALA A 616 7.06 -17.94 -11.99
N ALA A 617 7.56 -16.71 -11.99
CA ALA A 617 8.33 -16.14 -13.08
C ALA A 617 9.51 -15.34 -12.56
N CYS A 618 10.60 -15.31 -13.34
CA CYS A 618 11.80 -14.53 -13.07
C CYS A 618 12.13 -13.65 -14.26
N GLY A 619 12.59 -12.42 -14.01
CA GLY A 619 12.86 -11.41 -15.05
C GLY A 619 11.77 -10.33 -15.20
N LEU A 620 10.81 -10.26 -14.26
CA LEU A 620 9.70 -9.29 -14.29
C LEU A 620 9.98 -7.97 -13.56
N LYS A 621 11.10 -7.85 -12.83
CA LYS A 621 11.42 -6.62 -12.11
C LYS A 621 12.02 -5.60 -13.07
N GLY A 622 11.37 -4.44 -13.21
CA GLY A 622 11.73 -3.39 -14.17
C GLY A 622 13.23 -3.09 -14.23
N LYS A 623 13.76 -3.04 -15.46
CA LYS A 623 15.17 -2.74 -15.77
C LYS A 623 15.51 -1.31 -15.29
N LYS A 624 16.04 -1.16 -14.07
CA LYS A 624 16.72 0.09 -13.66
C LYS A 624 18.06 0.20 -14.39
N GLY A 625 18.03 0.74 -15.60
CA GLY A 625 19.17 1.37 -16.28
C GLY A 625 20.19 0.44 -16.97
N LYS A 626 20.46 0.79 -18.24
CA LYS A 626 21.59 0.46 -19.14
C LYS A 626 21.43 -0.74 -20.10
N GLU A 627 21.44 -0.40 -21.39
CA GLU A 627 21.38 -1.18 -22.64
C GLU A 627 22.56 -2.17 -22.88
N LEU A 628 23.39 -2.50 -21.89
CA LEU A 628 24.58 -3.36 -22.08
C LEU A 628 24.55 -4.70 -21.32
N ILE A 629 23.49 -5.00 -20.56
CA ILE A 629 23.37 -6.24 -19.75
C ILE A 629 22.22 -7.13 -20.24
N GLU A 630 21.79 -7.02 -21.50
CA GLU A 630 20.57 -7.73 -21.92
C GLU A 630 20.78 -9.24 -22.12
N ARG A 631 21.94 -9.68 -22.64
CA ARG A 631 22.20 -11.11 -22.89
C ARG A 631 22.64 -11.92 -21.66
N HIS A 632 23.25 -11.27 -20.66
CA HIS A 632 23.66 -11.94 -19.41
C HIS A 632 22.51 -12.04 -18.39
N ALA A 633 21.49 -11.17 -18.49
CA ALA A 633 20.35 -11.13 -17.57
C ALA A 633 19.40 -12.35 -17.74
N THR A 634 19.16 -12.81 -18.97
CA THR A 634 18.28 -13.98 -19.23
C THR A 634 18.89 -15.27 -18.69
N CYS A 635 20.19 -15.50 -18.92
CA CYS A 635 20.91 -16.65 -18.37
C CYS A 635 20.91 -16.63 -16.85
N SER A 636 21.10 -15.45 -16.24
CA SER A 636 21.04 -15.29 -14.78
C SER A 636 19.63 -15.57 -14.23
N SER A 637 18.58 -15.06 -14.87
CA SER A 637 17.18 -15.27 -14.45
C SER A 637 16.76 -16.74 -14.55
N LEU A 638 17.18 -17.42 -15.63
CA LEU A 638 16.94 -18.85 -15.82
C LEU A 638 17.71 -19.69 -14.78
N GLU A 639 18.98 -19.37 -14.51
CA GLU A 639 19.78 -20.06 -13.49
C GLU A 639 19.16 -19.89 -12.09
N THR A 640 18.72 -18.68 -11.72
CA THR A 640 18.02 -18.44 -10.46
C THR A 640 16.73 -19.27 -10.36
N LEU A 641 15.93 -19.32 -11.43
CA LEU A 641 14.69 -20.11 -11.45
C LEU A 641 14.93 -21.62 -11.39
N LEU A 642 16.00 -22.12 -12.02
CA LEU A 642 16.41 -23.53 -11.92
C LEU A 642 16.90 -23.89 -10.52
N ASN A 643 17.70 -23.02 -9.90
CA ASN A 643 18.13 -23.21 -8.51
C ASN A 643 16.92 -23.21 -7.55
N PHE A 644 15.93 -22.36 -7.82
CA PHE A 644 14.68 -22.35 -7.08
C PHE A 644 13.88 -23.65 -7.28
N ALA A 645 13.76 -24.14 -8.52
CA ALA A 645 13.12 -25.42 -8.82
C ALA A 645 13.79 -26.60 -8.08
N ALA A 646 15.13 -26.64 -8.05
CA ALA A 646 15.90 -27.61 -7.29
C ALA A 646 15.66 -27.49 -5.76
N ALA A 647 15.62 -26.27 -5.23
CA ALA A 647 15.29 -26.02 -3.84
C ALA A 647 13.85 -26.42 -3.48
N MET A 648 12.89 -26.31 -4.40
CA MET A 648 11.52 -26.79 -4.21
C MET A 648 11.46 -28.30 -4.03
N TYR A 649 12.26 -29.09 -4.78
CA TYR A 649 12.34 -30.53 -4.56
C TYR A 649 12.84 -30.87 -3.15
N LYS A 650 13.91 -30.20 -2.68
CA LYS A 650 14.41 -30.36 -1.30
C LYS A 650 13.37 -30.00 -0.25
N ALA A 651 12.66 -28.89 -0.46
CA ALA A 651 11.59 -28.46 0.44
C ALA A 651 10.44 -29.47 0.49
N LEU A 652 10.04 -30.01 -0.67
CA LEU A 652 9.01 -31.05 -0.76
C LEU A 652 9.43 -32.32 0.00
N GLU A 653 10.66 -32.78 -0.16
CA GLU A 653 11.17 -33.97 0.52
C GLU A 653 11.14 -33.81 2.05
N ASN A 654 11.47 -32.62 2.54
CA ASN A 654 11.40 -32.30 3.98
C ASN A 654 9.95 -32.35 4.50
N VAL A 655 9.00 -31.77 3.78
CA VAL A 655 7.58 -31.82 4.16
C VAL A 655 7.05 -33.26 4.11
N ASN A 656 7.39 -34.01 3.07
CA ASN A 656 7.02 -35.42 2.96
C ASN A 656 7.49 -36.26 4.16
N LYS A 657 8.73 -36.03 4.63
CA LYS A 657 9.27 -36.67 5.85
C LYS A 657 8.51 -36.27 7.11
N MET A 658 8.06 -35.03 7.21
CA MET A 658 7.34 -34.51 8.38
C MET A 658 5.87 -34.95 8.42
N SER A 659 5.19 -34.92 7.27
CA SER A 659 3.76 -35.23 7.15
C SER A 659 3.48 -36.70 6.84
N CYS A 660 4.53 -37.54 6.76
CA CYS A 660 4.48 -38.95 6.33
C CYS A 660 3.72 -39.14 5.01
N GLN A 661 4.02 -38.30 4.02
CA GLN A 661 3.40 -38.32 2.69
C GLN A 661 4.45 -38.64 1.62
N SER A 662 4.00 -39.09 0.45
CA SER A 662 4.86 -39.42 -0.71
C SER A 662 4.61 -38.55 -1.94
N SER A 663 3.99 -37.37 -1.76
CA SER A 663 3.69 -36.44 -2.84
C SER A 663 4.94 -36.12 -3.66
N GLN A 664 4.81 -36.06 -4.98
CA GLN A 664 5.94 -35.78 -5.86
C GLN A 664 5.74 -34.47 -6.63
N LEU A 665 6.82 -33.87 -7.11
CA LEU A 665 6.76 -32.62 -7.89
C LEU A 665 7.10 -32.88 -9.35
N ARG A 666 6.33 -32.25 -10.23
CA ARG A 666 6.59 -32.17 -11.65
C ARG A 666 6.75 -30.71 -12.03
N ILE A 667 7.79 -30.36 -12.77
CA ILE A 667 8.09 -28.97 -13.12
C ILE A 667 8.26 -28.83 -14.64
N GLY A 668 7.56 -27.86 -15.22
CA GLY A 668 7.79 -27.37 -16.58
C GLY A 668 8.33 -25.95 -16.57
N ILE A 669 9.43 -25.72 -17.29
CA ILE A 669 10.05 -24.39 -17.44
C ILE A 669 10.15 -24.02 -18.92
N CYS A 670 9.83 -22.77 -19.23
CA CYS A 670 10.02 -22.18 -20.55
C CYS A 670 10.56 -20.76 -20.41
N THR A 671 11.32 -20.31 -21.41
CA THR A 671 11.83 -18.95 -21.52
C THR A 671 11.26 -18.27 -22.76
N GLY A 672 10.94 -16.99 -22.66
CA GLY A 672 10.56 -16.18 -23.82
C GLY A 672 9.81 -14.92 -23.43
N PRO A 673 9.29 -14.19 -24.44
CA PRO A 673 8.59 -12.93 -24.21
C PRO A 673 7.24 -13.16 -23.54
N VAL A 674 6.90 -12.28 -22.60
CA VAL A 674 5.63 -12.24 -21.91
C VAL A 674 5.15 -10.81 -21.74
N ILE A 675 3.84 -10.66 -21.67
CA ILE A 675 3.16 -9.41 -21.33
C ILE A 675 2.69 -9.54 -19.89
N ALA A 676 3.14 -8.65 -19.03
CA ALA A 676 2.60 -8.48 -17.69
C ALA A 676 1.54 -7.39 -17.68
N GLY A 677 0.50 -7.53 -16.87
CA GLY A 677 -0.52 -6.50 -16.75
C GLY A 677 -1.48 -6.73 -15.60
N VAL A 678 -2.24 -5.68 -15.29
CA VAL A 678 -3.27 -5.73 -14.26
C VAL A 678 -4.64 -5.72 -14.92
N VAL A 679 -5.45 -6.72 -14.61
CA VAL A 679 -6.79 -6.90 -15.18
C VAL A 679 -7.84 -6.95 -14.08
N GLY A 680 -9.02 -6.38 -14.38
CA GLY A 680 -10.17 -6.36 -13.49
C GLY A 680 -10.32 -5.02 -12.77
N SER A 681 -11.47 -4.40 -12.94
CA SER A 681 -11.78 -3.09 -12.34
C SER A 681 -12.12 -3.16 -10.86
N ARG A 682 -12.75 -4.24 -10.40
CA ARG A 682 -13.25 -4.38 -9.01
C ARG A 682 -12.33 -5.18 -8.11
N LYS A 683 -11.92 -6.37 -8.53
CA LYS A 683 -10.83 -7.11 -7.87
C LYS A 683 -9.68 -7.28 -8.86
N PRO A 684 -8.68 -6.37 -8.81
CA PRO A 684 -7.59 -6.38 -9.75
C PRO A 684 -6.66 -7.55 -9.49
N LEU A 685 -6.15 -8.12 -10.56
CA LEU A 685 -5.22 -9.24 -10.54
C LEU A 685 -4.04 -8.88 -11.44
N TYR A 686 -2.84 -9.01 -10.90
CA TYR A 686 -1.63 -9.01 -11.71
C TYR A 686 -1.44 -10.41 -12.31
N ASP A 687 -1.27 -10.49 -13.62
CA ASP A 687 -1.04 -11.75 -14.32
C ASP A 687 -0.08 -11.55 -15.51
N ILE A 688 0.39 -12.66 -16.06
CA ILE A 688 1.27 -12.68 -17.24
C ILE A 688 0.68 -13.52 -18.36
N TRP A 689 0.81 -13.06 -19.59
CA TRP A 689 0.33 -13.73 -20.80
C TRP A 689 1.45 -13.83 -21.85
N GLY A 690 1.43 -14.90 -22.63
CA GLY A 690 2.39 -15.09 -23.72
C GLY A 690 2.57 -16.55 -24.09
N ASP A 691 3.21 -16.78 -25.24
CA ASP A 691 3.49 -18.13 -25.72
C ASP A 691 4.43 -18.88 -24.77
N ALA A 692 5.38 -18.18 -24.12
CA ALA A 692 6.26 -18.78 -23.11
C ALA A 692 5.47 -19.34 -21.91
N VAL A 693 4.44 -18.63 -21.42
CA VAL A 693 3.58 -19.09 -20.33
C VAL A 693 2.80 -20.33 -20.74
N ASN A 694 2.21 -20.30 -21.94
CA ASN A 694 1.45 -21.42 -22.50
C ASN A 694 2.35 -22.65 -22.66
N MET A 695 3.55 -22.49 -23.21
CA MET A 695 4.51 -23.58 -23.39
C MET A 695 5.02 -24.13 -22.05
N ALA A 696 5.31 -23.29 -21.05
CA ALA A 696 5.70 -23.75 -19.72
C ALA A 696 4.59 -24.61 -19.07
N SER A 697 3.33 -24.18 -19.16
CA SER A 697 2.18 -24.95 -18.68
C SER A 697 2.06 -26.30 -19.40
N ARG A 698 2.36 -26.34 -20.71
CA ARG A 698 2.37 -27.59 -21.49
C ARG A 698 3.53 -28.52 -21.09
N MET A 699 4.71 -27.97 -20.83
CA MET A 699 5.87 -28.72 -20.35
C MET A 699 5.62 -29.34 -18.97
N ASP A 700 4.87 -28.66 -18.09
CA ASP A 700 4.39 -29.28 -16.86
C ASP A 700 3.36 -30.38 -17.17
N SER A 701 2.31 -30.09 -17.95
CA SER A 701 1.24 -31.08 -18.19
C SER A 701 1.72 -32.40 -18.81
N THR A 702 2.76 -32.35 -19.66
CA THR A 702 3.41 -33.51 -20.31
C THR A 702 4.68 -33.99 -19.60
N GLY A 703 5.04 -33.32 -18.49
CA GLY A 703 6.19 -33.61 -17.64
C GLY A 703 6.15 -35.00 -17.02
N LEU A 704 7.33 -35.57 -16.78
CA LEU A 704 7.48 -36.72 -15.90
C LEU A 704 7.66 -36.24 -14.46
N VAL A 705 7.15 -37.04 -13.54
CA VAL A 705 7.24 -36.77 -12.11
C VAL A 705 8.70 -36.86 -11.66
N GLY A 706 9.12 -36.01 -10.72
CA GLY A 706 10.50 -35.94 -10.25
C GLY A 706 11.48 -35.23 -11.21
N HIS A 707 11.01 -34.78 -12.38
CA HIS A 707 11.87 -34.19 -13.41
C HIS A 707 11.44 -32.75 -13.74
N ILE A 708 12.45 -31.95 -14.12
CA ILE A 708 12.26 -30.61 -14.70
C ILE A 708 12.30 -30.75 -16.22
N GLN A 709 11.19 -30.47 -16.88
CA GLN A 709 11.09 -30.50 -18.34
C GLN A 709 11.21 -29.10 -18.95
N VAL A 710 12.00 -29.01 -20.01
CA VAL A 710 12.22 -27.79 -20.81
C VAL A 710 12.11 -28.07 -22.30
N MET A 711 11.81 -27.04 -23.09
CA MET A 711 11.85 -27.09 -24.56
C MET A 711 13.28 -26.94 -25.10
N GLU A 712 13.51 -27.30 -26.36
CA GLU A 712 14.81 -27.19 -27.05
C GLU A 712 15.48 -25.82 -26.87
N LYS A 713 14.78 -24.72 -27.19
CA LYS A 713 15.31 -23.35 -27.04
C LYS A 713 15.77 -23.04 -25.61
N THR A 714 14.98 -23.44 -24.61
CA THR A 714 15.34 -23.24 -23.20
C THR A 714 16.50 -24.16 -22.81
N ALA A 715 16.54 -25.41 -23.28
CA ALA A 715 17.62 -26.35 -23.02
C ALA A 715 18.98 -25.85 -23.53
N GLU A 716 19.01 -25.18 -24.68
CA GLU A 716 20.23 -24.52 -25.18
C GLU A 716 20.73 -23.44 -24.21
N LEU A 717 19.83 -22.65 -23.64
CA LEU A 717 20.19 -21.65 -22.63
C LEU A 717 20.68 -22.31 -21.33
N VAL A 718 20.05 -23.40 -20.89
CA VAL A 718 20.50 -24.17 -19.72
C VAL A 718 21.89 -24.78 -19.93
N LYS A 719 22.19 -25.25 -21.14
CA LYS A 719 23.54 -25.76 -21.46
C LYS A 719 24.59 -24.66 -21.41
N ARG A 720 24.25 -23.42 -21.84
CA ARG A 720 25.15 -22.26 -21.78
C ARG A 720 25.48 -21.84 -20.34
N THR A 721 24.59 -22.10 -19.37
CA THR A 721 24.88 -21.87 -17.95
C THR A 721 25.72 -23.00 -17.32
N GLY A 722 26.13 -24.00 -18.11
CA GLY A 722 26.93 -25.14 -17.65
C GLY A 722 26.12 -26.23 -16.95
N ILE A 723 24.79 -26.20 -17.01
CA ILE A 723 23.92 -27.22 -16.40
C ILE A 723 23.63 -28.32 -17.43
N GLY A 724 23.70 -29.58 -16.99
CA GLY A 724 23.43 -30.72 -17.86
C GLY A 724 21.96 -30.86 -18.26
N CYS A 725 21.70 -31.22 -19.52
CA CYS A 725 20.38 -31.58 -20.02
C CYS A 725 20.43 -32.91 -20.77
N VAL A 726 19.36 -33.72 -20.63
CA VAL A 726 19.17 -35.00 -21.33
C VAL A 726 18.04 -34.84 -22.33
N TYR A 727 18.23 -35.30 -23.56
CA TYR A 727 17.16 -35.30 -24.55
C TYR A 727 16.08 -36.31 -24.16
N ARG A 728 14.82 -35.85 -24.10
CA ARG A 728 13.67 -36.70 -23.77
C ARG A 728 13.06 -37.32 -25.02
N GLY A 729 12.90 -36.53 -26.08
CA GLY A 729 12.18 -36.92 -27.28
C GLY A 729 11.23 -35.85 -27.79
N GLU A 730 10.53 -36.18 -28.87
CA GLU A 730 9.52 -35.34 -29.52
C GLU A 730 8.13 -35.66 -29.00
N ILE A 731 7.42 -34.64 -28.48
CA ILE A 731 6.11 -34.79 -27.86
C ILE A 731 5.08 -33.93 -28.60
N ASP A 732 3.87 -34.47 -28.76
CA ASP A 732 2.74 -33.72 -29.28
C ASP A 732 2.22 -32.73 -28.23
N VAL A 733 2.35 -31.44 -28.52
CA VAL A 733 1.92 -30.36 -27.62
C VAL A 733 0.64 -29.72 -28.16
N LYS A 734 -0.41 -29.70 -27.33
CA LYS A 734 -1.70 -29.12 -27.69
C LYS A 734 -1.55 -27.64 -28.08
N GLY A 735 -1.92 -27.33 -29.32
CA GLY A 735 -1.92 -25.97 -29.89
C GLY A 735 -0.70 -25.64 -30.74
N VAL A 736 0.28 -26.54 -30.85
CA VAL A 736 1.44 -26.39 -31.74
C VAL A 736 1.27 -27.35 -32.92
N SER A 737 1.51 -26.85 -34.14
CA SER A 737 1.54 -27.69 -35.34
C SER A 737 2.86 -28.45 -35.40
N GLY A 738 2.82 -29.77 -35.23
CA GLY A 738 4.00 -30.64 -35.24
C GLY A 738 4.49 -31.01 -33.84
N LYS A 739 5.49 -31.90 -33.80
CA LYS A 739 6.07 -32.38 -32.55
C LYS A 739 7.12 -31.40 -32.01
N VAL A 740 7.16 -31.25 -30.69
CA VAL A 740 8.11 -30.36 -30.02
C VAL A 740 9.20 -31.20 -29.36
N ARG A 741 10.46 -30.84 -29.61
CA ARG A 741 11.63 -31.45 -28.95
C ARG A 741 11.74 -31.00 -27.50
N THR A 742 11.87 -31.97 -26.61
CA THR A 742 11.88 -31.74 -25.16
C THR A 742 13.12 -32.35 -24.50
N TYR A 743 13.53 -31.75 -23.39
CA TYR A 743 14.71 -32.14 -22.62
C TYR A 743 14.39 -32.16 -21.13
N PHE A 744 15.12 -32.97 -20.38
CA PHE A 744 15.13 -32.96 -18.93
C PHE A 744 16.40 -32.28 -18.41
N VAL A 745 16.27 -31.44 -17.40
CA VAL A 745 17.41 -30.86 -16.68
C VAL A 745 17.95 -31.92 -15.71
N LYS A 746 19.28 -32.11 -15.68
CA LYS A 746 19.93 -33.09 -14.79
C LYS A 746 19.95 -32.58 -13.35
N LEU A 747 19.38 -33.39 -12.45
CA LEU A 747 19.45 -33.24 -11.00
C LEU A 747 20.26 -34.41 -10.42
N ASP A 748 21.03 -34.16 -9.37
CA ASP A 748 21.69 -35.22 -8.59
C ASP A 748 20.71 -35.85 -7.58
N GLU A 749 21.16 -36.91 -6.90
CA GLU A 749 20.38 -37.60 -5.85
C GLU A 749 20.02 -36.70 -4.68
N ALA A 750 20.77 -35.62 -4.46
CA ALA A 750 20.51 -34.61 -3.46
C ALA A 750 19.65 -33.45 -3.99
N HIS A 751 19.01 -33.58 -5.15
CA HIS A 751 18.19 -32.56 -5.80
C HIS A 751 18.94 -31.23 -6.04
N SER A 752 20.20 -31.29 -6.45
CA SER A 752 21.02 -30.17 -6.89
C SER A 752 21.30 -30.28 -8.39
N LEU A 753 21.50 -29.14 -9.06
CA LEU A 753 21.72 -29.10 -10.50
C LEU A 753 23.10 -29.69 -10.85
N VAL A 754 23.12 -30.68 -11.73
CA VAL A 754 24.37 -31.29 -12.19
C VAL A 754 25.03 -30.37 -13.21
N ARG A 755 26.17 -29.80 -12.85
CA ARG A 755 26.98 -29.03 -13.80
C ARG A 755 27.74 -29.99 -14.72
N SER A 756 27.60 -29.78 -16.03
CA SER A 756 28.39 -30.54 -17.00
C SER A 756 29.81 -29.94 -16.99
N GLY A 757 30.82 -30.78 -16.72
CA GLY A 757 32.21 -30.36 -16.83
C GLY A 757 32.45 -29.74 -18.21
N VAL A 758 32.91 -28.49 -18.23
CA VAL A 758 33.30 -27.82 -19.46
C VAL A 758 34.51 -28.56 -20.01
N ILE A 759 34.32 -29.40 -21.04
CA ILE A 759 35.40 -29.65 -21.99
C ILE A 759 35.34 -28.43 -22.92
N LEU A 760 36.25 -27.49 -22.69
CA LEU A 760 36.58 -26.47 -23.69
C LEU A 760 37.26 -27.24 -24.83
N GLU A 761 36.56 -27.41 -25.95
CA GLU A 761 37.18 -27.65 -27.25
C GLU A 761 37.18 -26.36 -28.07
#